data_AF-A0AAV5NMV3-F1
#
_entry.id   AF-A0AAV5NMV3-F1
#
_cell.length_a   1.000
_cell.length_b   1.000
_cell.length_c   1.000
_cell.angle_alpha   90.00
_cell.angle_beta   90.00
_cell.angle_gamma   90.00
#
_symmetry.space_group_name_H-M   'P 1'
#
loop_
_entity.id
_entity.type
_entity.pdbx_description
1 polymer ?
#
loop_
_entity_poly.entity_id
_entity_poly.type
_entity_poly.pdbx_seq_one_letter_code
_entity_poly.pdbx_strand_id
1 'polypeptide(L)'
;MTTLKNATLLLAPLLLAACGGGGDKETTEPTPKTPNVAPVITTEGDLVTSASRTVTLSGNISDLDGSIVSHKWEQISGTPVTLLNPTSTLASFVAPTSYQEQTLVFRLTATDNEGAINSQTVTVKVTAATPSNQAPQIDAITDQTVRPSTVASIISNATDPDGQIAEYTWQQKSGTSVTLINPSSQQVTFNVPPITEDELLTFEVTVKDNQGATANQQAFVHVKPNRAPAFHFIGDVTKDINQPVTIAASAYDRDGTIASYKWEQTAGTHVTIADPDSQALSFTSPSLNREETLTFKVTATDNEGATGSRTVDVTVQNASNLIENLNFQYSTNKSCMDDLARTNNWKFIDEVVDYGCRRSSYEPEFEKLTELTSLRINSREVNLGSHPKLISLSLTDANGTITASNLPALQRVTLRNTQGTIRITNNPQLTSIYARSISYSVDSLDISNNPKLLTADLLRIRQIKSINISNSDAIEVLKLRMSHDSPYINVTALRRLKELYILGTATSSQDLSKNLLLESVSIFTQTINTIALPKTNTLTSLRVHGQLQNIDLDGVTSLTRLYLPNSKLTQIDLSKQTKLESLGLQDNALISLDVSNNTELTSLNVASNPLTSIDISQNNALTGLNINNSGNANIDFSHLSELTSLSAASKNLSSFNVNNHIKLTSLDLSDNPLTSIDLSAIIPQLRALKLNNTPLSSLDVSGASNLYQLHASTGQLSSLTLPNEKSVLSDLRVSFNTLSDLPVAQYPRLWSIYAAGNQLTGVNISTLTQLRALHLGDNAISDLDISNNSRLGCVSVYDNPLTQSTKDTLDKYASESRYLRSITYTQATSEGQCGYDPYTPTP
;
A
#
# COMPACT_ATOMS: atom_id res chain seq x y z
N MET A 1 -66.08 6.29 71.41
CA MET A 1 -67.36 6.23 72.14
C MET A 1 -67.14 5.39 73.39
N THR A 2 -67.17 6.05 74.56
CA THR A 2 -68.11 5.76 75.68
C THR A 2 -67.83 4.43 76.39
N THR A 3 -67.10 4.38 77.53
CA THR A 3 -67.54 4.68 78.93
C THR A 3 -68.43 3.57 79.53
N LEU A 4 -68.46 3.22 80.83
CA LEU A 4 -67.97 3.88 82.06
C LEU A 4 -67.92 2.88 83.27
N LYS A 5 -67.06 3.16 84.27
CA LYS A 5 -67.22 3.01 85.75
C LYS A 5 -67.86 1.77 86.43
N ASN A 6 -67.04 1.20 87.33
CA ASN A 6 -67.16 1.11 88.81
C ASN A 6 -68.42 0.56 89.53
N ALA A 7 -68.11 -0.22 90.59
CA ALA A 7 -68.53 -0.12 92.00
C ALA A 7 -69.19 -1.41 92.55
N THR A 8 -68.69 -2.20 93.52
CA THR A 8 -68.25 -2.04 94.95
C THR A 8 -69.22 -2.86 95.85
N LEU A 9 -68.72 -3.37 97.01
CA LEU A 9 -69.39 -3.46 98.33
C LEU A 9 -69.83 -4.85 98.93
N LEU A 10 -69.11 -5.27 99.99
CA LEU A 10 -69.50 -5.75 101.35
C LEU A 10 -70.38 -7.01 101.69
N LEU A 11 -69.94 -7.66 102.79
CA LEU A 11 -70.65 -8.32 103.94
C LEU A 11 -71.29 -9.75 103.87
N ALA A 12 -70.75 -10.67 104.72
CA ALA A 12 -71.33 -11.50 105.83
C ALA A 12 -72.81 -12.07 105.79
N PRO A 13 -73.42 -12.73 106.83
CA PRO A 13 -72.98 -13.54 108.01
C PRO A 13 -73.81 -14.89 108.21
N LEU A 14 -73.97 -15.40 109.46
CA LEU A 14 -74.94 -16.43 110.04
C LEU A 14 -74.65 -17.96 109.89
N LEU A 15 -75.23 -18.93 110.65
CA LEU A 15 -75.66 -19.14 112.08
C LEU A 15 -76.22 -20.61 112.26
N LEU A 16 -76.58 -21.06 113.50
CA LEU A 16 -77.42 -22.26 113.89
C LEU A 16 -76.75 -23.68 113.86
N ALA A 17 -77.15 -24.74 114.61
CA ALA A 17 -77.94 -24.93 115.85
C ALA A 17 -77.90 -26.40 116.39
N ALA A 18 -78.07 -26.59 117.72
CA ALA A 18 -78.83 -27.62 118.52
C ALA A 18 -78.94 -29.14 118.09
N CYS A 19 -79.29 -30.16 118.91
CA CYS A 19 -79.70 -30.31 120.33
C CYS A 19 -79.63 -31.80 120.81
N GLY A 20 -79.67 -32.05 122.14
CA GLY A 20 -80.20 -33.29 122.79
C GLY A 20 -79.20 -34.33 123.35
N GLY A 21 -79.34 -34.90 124.57
CA GLY A 21 -80.21 -34.52 125.72
C GLY A 21 -80.45 -35.62 126.79
N GLY A 22 -80.26 -35.29 128.09
CA GLY A 22 -80.80 -35.98 129.31
C GLY A 22 -80.11 -37.27 129.79
N GLY A 23 -80.06 -37.65 131.08
CA GLY A 23 -80.51 -37.05 132.38
C GLY A 23 -80.60 -38.14 133.49
N ASP A 24 -80.63 -37.92 134.82
CA ASP A 24 -80.51 -36.69 135.64
C ASP A 24 -79.74 -36.93 136.98
N LYS A 25 -80.37 -37.41 138.08
CA LYS A 25 -79.82 -37.43 139.47
C LYS A 25 -80.17 -38.70 140.28
N GLU A 26 -79.39 -38.99 141.34
CA GLU A 26 -79.93 -38.98 142.72
C GLU A 26 -78.84 -38.83 143.82
N THR A 27 -79.24 -38.45 145.03
CA THR A 27 -78.38 -37.98 146.15
C THR A 27 -78.73 -38.70 147.46
N THR A 28 -77.75 -39.04 148.33
CA THR A 28 -77.66 -38.61 149.77
C THR A 28 -76.53 -39.31 150.55
N GLU A 29 -75.90 -38.57 151.47
CA GLU A 29 -74.89 -38.91 152.50
C GLU A 29 -75.48 -39.63 153.76
N PRO A 30 -74.75 -39.99 154.87
CA PRO A 30 -73.40 -39.53 155.33
C PRO A 30 -72.37 -40.55 155.93
N THR A 31 -71.06 -40.19 155.79
CA THR A 31 -69.83 -40.28 156.67
C THR A 31 -69.64 -41.35 157.80
N PRO A 32 -68.39 -41.81 158.16
CA PRO A 32 -67.18 -40.98 158.41
C PRO A 32 -65.72 -41.50 158.14
N LYS A 33 -64.78 -40.53 158.19
CA LYS A 33 -63.29 -40.53 158.21
C LYS A 33 -62.53 -40.94 156.92
N THR A 34 -61.70 -40.03 156.40
CA THR A 34 -61.10 -40.04 155.05
C THR A 34 -59.63 -40.55 154.98
N PRO A 35 -59.19 -41.18 153.87
CA PRO A 35 -57.79 -41.55 153.61
C PRO A 35 -56.92 -40.41 153.03
N ASN A 36 -55.59 -40.58 153.06
CA ASN A 36 -54.56 -39.71 152.44
C ASN A 36 -54.78 -39.54 150.92
N VAL A 37 -54.49 -38.35 150.38
CA VAL A 37 -54.70 -38.00 148.96
C VAL A 37 -53.38 -37.83 148.21
N ALA A 38 -53.16 -38.64 147.17
CA ALA A 38 -51.95 -38.53 146.35
C ALA A 38 -51.82 -37.14 145.67
N PRO A 39 -50.59 -36.62 145.52
CA PRO A 39 -50.36 -35.25 145.05
C PRO A 39 -50.83 -35.04 143.61
N VAL A 40 -51.33 -33.84 143.30
CA VAL A 40 -51.81 -33.48 141.96
C VAL A 40 -50.67 -32.92 141.13
N ILE A 41 -50.43 -33.52 139.96
CA ILE A 41 -49.42 -33.06 138.99
C ILE A 41 -50.14 -32.41 137.80
N THR A 42 -49.77 -31.17 137.50
CA THR A 42 -50.25 -30.41 136.34
C THR A 42 -49.06 -30.09 135.44
N THR A 43 -49.04 -30.64 134.23
CA THR A 43 -47.97 -30.40 133.24
C THR A 43 -48.42 -29.37 132.19
N GLU A 44 -47.48 -28.83 131.42
CA GLU A 44 -47.75 -27.79 130.39
C GLU A 44 -48.54 -28.28 129.16
N GLY A 45 -48.89 -29.57 129.10
CA GLY A 45 -49.51 -30.20 127.93
C GLY A 45 -48.48 -30.63 126.87
N ASP A 46 -48.96 -30.86 125.64
CA ASP A 46 -48.13 -31.34 124.54
C ASP A 46 -47.39 -30.19 123.81
N LEU A 47 -46.13 -30.43 123.45
CA LEU A 47 -45.23 -29.47 122.82
C LEU A 47 -44.93 -29.82 121.36
N VAL A 48 -44.56 -28.83 120.54
CA VAL A 48 -44.12 -29.02 119.14
C VAL A 48 -42.84 -28.21 118.90
N THR A 49 -41.88 -28.80 118.19
CA THR A 49 -40.59 -28.17 117.86
C THR A 49 -40.09 -28.57 116.46
N SER A 50 -39.09 -27.86 115.95
CA SER A 50 -38.35 -28.25 114.75
C SER A 50 -37.14 -29.12 115.12
N ALA A 51 -36.68 -29.97 114.21
CA ALA A 51 -35.45 -30.75 114.38
C ALA A 51 -34.26 -29.92 114.93
N SER A 52 -33.43 -30.56 115.78
CA SER A 52 -32.21 -29.99 116.37
C SER A 52 -32.38 -28.80 117.34
N ARG A 53 -33.58 -28.55 117.89
CA ARG A 53 -33.81 -27.49 118.91
C ARG A 53 -34.00 -28.02 120.33
N THR A 54 -33.55 -27.24 121.31
CA THR A 54 -33.75 -27.53 122.75
C THR A 54 -35.23 -27.39 123.15
N VAL A 55 -35.71 -28.31 123.99
CA VAL A 55 -37.05 -28.35 124.56
C VAL A 55 -36.95 -28.46 126.08
N THR A 56 -37.77 -27.70 126.79
CA THR A 56 -37.91 -27.76 128.25
C THR A 56 -39.24 -28.43 128.60
N LEU A 57 -39.24 -29.26 129.64
CA LEU A 57 -40.39 -29.94 130.22
C LEU A 57 -40.63 -29.37 131.61
N SER A 58 -41.86 -28.98 131.93
CA SER A 58 -42.24 -28.57 133.29
C SER A 58 -43.53 -29.22 133.78
N GLY A 59 -43.63 -29.35 135.10
CA GLY A 59 -44.84 -29.73 135.79
C GLY A 59 -44.89 -29.09 137.18
N ASN A 60 -46.05 -28.54 137.52
CA ASN A 60 -46.34 -27.97 138.82
C ASN A 60 -47.08 -29.02 139.67
N ILE A 61 -46.67 -29.17 140.92
CA ILE A 61 -47.13 -30.25 141.79
C ILE A 61 -47.62 -29.65 143.11
N SER A 62 -48.85 -30.00 143.48
CA SER A 62 -49.50 -29.55 144.72
C SER A 62 -50.08 -30.74 145.46
N ASP A 63 -49.88 -30.75 146.77
CA ASP A 63 -50.47 -31.69 147.70
C ASP A 63 -51.55 -30.99 148.53
N LEU A 64 -52.63 -31.70 148.87
CA LEU A 64 -53.81 -31.13 149.54
C LEU A 64 -53.81 -31.37 151.05
N ASP A 65 -53.23 -32.49 151.50
CA ASP A 65 -53.09 -32.89 152.90
C ASP A 65 -51.63 -33.05 153.36
N GLY A 66 -50.65 -33.02 152.44
CA GLY A 66 -49.22 -33.12 152.75
C GLY A 66 -48.28 -32.12 152.04
N SER A 67 -47.07 -32.59 151.74
CA SER A 67 -45.96 -31.87 151.13
C SER A 67 -45.07 -32.79 150.28
N ILE A 68 -44.59 -32.30 149.14
CA ILE A 68 -43.87 -33.13 148.14
C ILE A 68 -42.44 -33.45 148.57
N VAL A 69 -42.10 -34.74 148.58
CA VAL A 69 -40.75 -35.25 148.95
C VAL A 69 -39.86 -35.51 147.74
N SER A 70 -40.41 -35.89 146.58
CA SER A 70 -39.59 -36.16 145.39
C SER A 70 -40.25 -35.85 144.06
N HIS A 71 -39.42 -35.60 143.05
CA HIS A 71 -39.77 -35.37 141.65
C HIS A 71 -38.90 -36.26 140.77
N LYS A 72 -39.46 -36.87 139.72
CA LYS A 72 -38.69 -37.64 138.74
C LYS A 72 -39.32 -37.57 137.34
N TRP A 73 -38.60 -36.94 136.42
CA TRP A 73 -38.82 -37.03 134.98
C TRP A 73 -38.10 -38.25 134.39
N GLU A 74 -38.79 -38.96 133.50
CA GLU A 74 -38.24 -40.05 132.71
C GLU A 74 -38.87 -40.09 131.30
N GLN A 75 -38.09 -40.43 130.28
CA GLN A 75 -38.62 -40.64 128.94
C GLN A 75 -39.31 -42.01 128.89
N ILE A 76 -40.53 -42.04 128.35
CA ILE A 76 -41.36 -43.23 128.21
C ILE A 76 -41.26 -43.82 126.80
N SER A 77 -41.26 -42.98 125.76
CA SER A 77 -41.17 -43.43 124.36
C SER A 77 -40.65 -42.38 123.39
N GLY A 78 -40.46 -42.82 122.14
CA GLY A 78 -39.84 -42.04 121.06
C GLY A 78 -38.32 -42.24 121.00
N THR A 79 -37.67 -41.56 120.06
CA THR A 79 -36.19 -41.57 119.93
C THR A 79 -35.55 -41.15 121.26
N PRO A 80 -34.61 -41.93 121.83
CA PRO A 80 -33.99 -41.62 123.12
C PRO A 80 -33.28 -40.27 123.11
N VAL A 81 -33.54 -39.47 124.15
CA VAL A 81 -32.88 -38.18 124.38
C VAL A 81 -32.31 -38.10 125.79
N THR A 82 -31.18 -37.42 125.95
CA THR A 82 -30.58 -37.19 127.27
C THR A 82 -31.35 -36.10 128.01
N LEU A 83 -32.07 -36.47 129.07
CA LEU A 83 -32.72 -35.54 129.98
C LEU A 83 -31.70 -34.88 130.92
N LEU A 84 -31.70 -33.54 130.94
CA LEU A 84 -30.97 -32.71 131.90
C LEU A 84 -31.90 -32.33 133.06
N ASN A 85 -31.38 -32.38 134.30
CA ASN A 85 -32.09 -32.11 135.55
C ASN A 85 -33.37 -32.94 135.81
N PRO A 86 -33.37 -34.28 135.62
CA PRO A 86 -34.59 -35.08 135.71
C PRO A 86 -35.23 -35.14 137.11
N THR A 87 -34.54 -34.78 138.19
CA THR A 87 -35.12 -34.78 139.55
C THR A 87 -35.65 -33.41 139.99
N SER A 88 -35.85 -32.50 139.04
CA SER A 88 -36.43 -31.16 139.23
C SER A 88 -37.85 -31.10 138.67
N THR A 89 -38.63 -30.08 139.03
CA THR A 89 -39.87 -29.74 138.31
C THR A 89 -39.61 -29.31 136.86
N LEU A 90 -38.40 -28.79 136.57
CA LEU A 90 -37.94 -28.37 135.25
C LEU A 90 -36.80 -29.28 134.73
N ALA A 91 -37.08 -30.03 133.66
CA ALA A 91 -36.10 -30.83 132.92
C ALA A 91 -35.97 -30.35 131.46
N SER A 92 -34.93 -30.73 130.73
CA SER A 92 -34.77 -30.34 129.32
C SER A 92 -33.96 -31.34 128.47
N PHE A 93 -34.12 -31.28 127.15
CA PHE A 93 -33.39 -32.11 126.18
C PHE A 93 -33.24 -31.39 124.81
N VAL A 94 -32.46 -31.94 123.88
CA VAL A 94 -32.38 -31.44 122.49
C VAL A 94 -33.13 -32.38 121.55
N ALA A 95 -34.04 -31.83 120.74
CA ALA A 95 -34.85 -32.59 119.80
C ALA A 95 -33.98 -33.25 118.70
N PRO A 96 -34.14 -34.56 118.45
CA PRO A 96 -33.30 -35.29 117.51
C PRO A 96 -33.48 -34.81 116.06
N THR A 97 -32.38 -34.76 115.31
CA THR A 97 -32.37 -34.40 113.90
C THR A 97 -33.11 -35.45 113.07
N SER A 98 -34.17 -35.07 112.36
CA SER A 98 -34.98 -35.98 111.53
C SER A 98 -35.59 -35.27 110.33
N TYR A 99 -35.66 -35.97 109.20
CA TYR A 99 -36.38 -35.54 107.98
C TYR A 99 -37.79 -36.16 107.89
N GLN A 100 -38.25 -36.78 108.99
CA GLN A 100 -39.57 -37.36 109.17
C GLN A 100 -40.16 -36.86 110.49
N GLU A 101 -41.48 -36.68 110.54
CA GLU A 101 -42.16 -36.23 111.76
C GLU A 101 -42.15 -37.32 112.84
N GLN A 102 -41.84 -36.97 114.09
CA GLN A 102 -41.80 -37.95 115.20
C GLN A 102 -42.25 -37.35 116.53
N THR A 103 -42.65 -38.22 117.46
CA THR A 103 -43.24 -37.87 118.75
C THR A 103 -42.52 -38.56 119.91
N LEU A 104 -42.16 -37.81 120.95
CA LEU A 104 -41.49 -38.26 122.18
C LEU A 104 -42.45 -38.13 123.37
N VAL A 105 -42.44 -39.09 124.31
CA VAL A 105 -43.29 -39.04 125.53
C VAL A 105 -42.42 -39.07 126.77
N PHE A 106 -42.73 -38.23 127.75
CA PHE A 106 -42.06 -38.14 129.06
C PHE A 106 -43.07 -38.24 130.19
N ARG A 107 -42.66 -38.74 131.36
CA ARG A 107 -43.47 -38.83 132.59
C ARG A 107 -42.78 -38.11 133.73
N LEU A 108 -43.53 -37.26 134.43
CA LEU A 108 -43.17 -36.73 135.74
C LEU A 108 -43.92 -37.52 136.82
N THR A 109 -43.17 -38.10 137.75
CA THR A 109 -43.69 -38.79 138.94
C THR A 109 -43.33 -37.97 140.17
N ALA A 110 -44.24 -37.88 141.14
CA ALA A 110 -43.96 -37.29 142.44
C ALA A 110 -44.64 -38.05 143.59
N THR A 111 -44.05 -37.87 144.78
CA THR A 111 -44.41 -38.58 146.00
C THR A 111 -44.49 -37.59 147.16
N ASP A 112 -45.56 -37.68 147.95
CA ASP A 112 -45.77 -36.88 149.16
C ASP A 112 -45.01 -37.41 150.40
N ASN A 113 -45.18 -36.75 151.54
CA ASN A 113 -44.55 -37.12 152.81
C ASN A 113 -45.23 -38.27 153.58
N GLU A 114 -46.39 -38.75 153.15
CA GLU A 114 -47.05 -39.95 153.69
C GLU A 114 -46.92 -41.16 152.73
N GLY A 115 -46.30 -40.95 151.56
CA GLY A 115 -45.87 -41.98 150.62
C GLY A 115 -46.83 -42.24 149.46
N ALA A 116 -47.89 -41.45 149.26
CA ALA A 116 -48.73 -41.62 148.07
C ALA A 116 -48.08 -40.95 146.84
N ILE A 117 -48.40 -41.50 145.67
CA ILE A 117 -47.66 -41.25 144.42
C ILE A 117 -48.64 -40.94 143.30
N ASN A 118 -48.31 -39.93 142.50
CA ASN A 118 -48.99 -39.65 141.24
C ASN A 118 -47.97 -39.47 140.12
N SER A 119 -48.41 -39.61 138.86
CA SER A 119 -47.56 -39.39 137.69
C SER A 119 -48.35 -38.88 136.50
N GLN A 120 -47.83 -37.86 135.81
CA GLN A 120 -48.44 -37.25 134.62
C GLN A 120 -47.46 -37.25 133.44
N THR A 121 -47.96 -37.41 132.21
CA THR A 121 -47.13 -37.40 131.00
C THR A 121 -47.18 -36.09 130.21
N VAL A 122 -46.14 -35.85 129.42
CA VAL A 122 -45.99 -34.75 128.43
C VAL A 122 -45.49 -35.34 127.12
N THR A 123 -46.04 -34.86 125.99
CA THR A 123 -45.67 -35.31 124.65
C THR A 123 -44.97 -34.21 123.86
N VAL A 124 -44.01 -34.54 122.98
CA VAL A 124 -43.26 -33.57 122.16
C VAL A 124 -43.13 -34.02 120.70
N LYS A 125 -43.63 -33.22 119.75
CA LYS A 125 -43.61 -33.49 118.29
C LYS A 125 -42.48 -32.74 117.56
N VAL A 126 -41.83 -33.34 116.55
CA VAL A 126 -40.64 -32.80 115.84
C VAL A 126 -40.81 -32.81 114.30
N THR A 127 -40.48 -31.73 113.56
CA THR A 127 -40.72 -31.53 112.09
C THR A 127 -39.46 -31.38 111.17
N ALA A 128 -39.61 -31.39 109.81
CA ALA A 128 -38.56 -31.64 108.74
C ALA A 128 -38.18 -30.47 107.74
N ALA A 129 -37.31 -30.67 106.69
CA ALA A 129 -36.63 -29.63 105.82
C ALA A 129 -36.33 -29.98 104.29
N THR A 130 -35.88 -29.03 103.39
CA THR A 130 -35.91 -29.08 101.84
C THR A 130 -34.76 -28.38 100.97
N PRO A 131 -34.62 -28.56 99.59
CA PRO A 131 -33.46 -28.14 98.66
C PRO A 131 -33.69 -27.19 97.38
N SER A 132 -32.75 -27.07 96.36
CA SER A 132 -32.57 -25.98 95.28
C SER A 132 -32.10 -26.38 93.81
N ASN A 133 -32.07 -25.44 92.79
CA ASN A 133 -31.99 -25.56 91.26
C ASN A 133 -30.63 -25.35 90.47
N GLN A 134 -30.52 -25.76 89.17
CA GLN A 134 -29.37 -25.63 88.20
C GLN A 134 -29.68 -24.89 86.84
N ALA A 135 -28.90 -25.13 85.74
CA ALA A 135 -28.85 -24.33 84.49
C ALA A 135 -28.54 -25.13 83.19
N PRO A 136 -28.74 -24.58 81.96
CA PRO A 136 -28.67 -25.34 80.69
C PRO A 136 -27.27 -25.65 80.16
N GLN A 137 -27.18 -26.68 79.30
CA GLN A 137 -26.00 -27.06 78.51
C GLN A 137 -26.30 -26.98 77.01
N ILE A 138 -25.35 -26.52 76.20
CA ILE A 138 -25.46 -26.36 74.73
C ILE A 138 -24.39 -27.24 74.03
N ASP A 139 -24.76 -27.89 72.93
CA ASP A 139 -23.85 -28.67 72.08
C ASP A 139 -22.95 -27.78 71.21
N ALA A 140 -21.78 -28.29 70.83
CA ALA A 140 -20.88 -27.61 69.90
C ALA A 140 -21.51 -27.48 68.50
N ILE A 141 -21.48 -26.27 67.95
CA ILE A 141 -22.04 -25.95 66.63
C ILE A 141 -20.96 -26.16 65.56
N THR A 142 -21.28 -26.83 64.46
CA THR A 142 -20.33 -27.11 63.36
C THR A 142 -20.27 -25.95 62.38
N ASP A 143 -19.05 -25.56 61.98
CA ASP A 143 -18.80 -24.50 61.01
C ASP A 143 -19.36 -24.84 59.63
N GLN A 144 -19.86 -23.82 58.92
CA GLN A 144 -20.40 -23.97 57.56
C GLN A 144 -19.53 -23.27 56.54
N THR A 145 -19.50 -23.78 55.31
CA THR A 145 -18.94 -23.07 54.14
C THR A 145 -20.04 -22.93 53.09
N VAL A 146 -20.25 -21.71 52.60
CA VAL A 146 -21.36 -21.36 51.69
C VAL A 146 -20.89 -20.44 50.56
N ARG A 147 -21.58 -20.46 49.42
CA ARG A 147 -21.37 -19.49 48.32
C ARG A 147 -22.18 -18.19 48.57
N PRO A 148 -21.72 -17.02 48.12
CA PRO A 148 -22.50 -15.78 48.14
C PRO A 148 -23.91 -15.93 47.52
N SER A 149 -24.88 -15.14 47.96
CA SER A 149 -26.27 -15.16 47.47
C SER A 149 -27.04 -16.48 47.64
N THR A 150 -26.54 -17.41 48.47
CA THR A 150 -27.27 -18.62 48.88
C THR A 150 -28.00 -18.42 50.22
N VAL A 151 -28.67 -19.44 50.75
CA VAL A 151 -29.29 -19.43 52.08
C VAL A 151 -28.44 -20.28 53.03
N ALA A 152 -28.02 -19.71 54.15
CA ALA A 152 -27.31 -20.40 55.23
C ALA A 152 -28.26 -20.68 56.41
N SER A 153 -27.95 -21.71 57.20
CA SER A 153 -28.84 -22.22 58.26
C SER A 153 -28.06 -22.83 59.41
N ILE A 154 -28.05 -22.18 60.57
CA ILE A 154 -27.33 -22.63 61.77
C ILE A 154 -28.33 -23.22 62.77
N ILE A 155 -28.03 -24.40 63.33
CA ILE A 155 -28.86 -25.10 64.33
C ILE A 155 -28.04 -25.25 65.62
N SER A 156 -28.66 -25.05 66.77
CA SER A 156 -28.05 -25.29 68.09
C SER A 156 -28.94 -26.18 68.95
N ASN A 157 -28.37 -27.26 69.49
CA ASN A 157 -29.07 -28.17 70.40
C ASN A 157 -28.68 -27.86 71.85
N ALA A 158 -29.64 -27.97 72.77
CA ALA A 158 -29.42 -27.70 74.18
C ALA A 158 -30.33 -28.56 75.07
N THR A 159 -29.88 -28.82 76.30
CA THR A 159 -30.58 -29.64 77.31
C THR A 159 -30.45 -29.03 78.69
N ASP A 160 -31.43 -29.26 79.54
CA ASP A 160 -31.48 -28.80 80.93
C ASP A 160 -31.45 -30.01 81.90
N PRO A 161 -30.52 -30.08 82.87
CA PRO A 161 -30.44 -31.19 83.83
C PRO A 161 -31.59 -31.31 84.84
N ASP A 162 -32.25 -30.21 85.22
CA ASP A 162 -33.33 -30.22 86.22
C ASP A 162 -34.61 -29.42 85.85
N GLY A 163 -34.64 -28.80 84.68
CA GLY A 163 -35.80 -28.10 84.12
C GLY A 163 -36.10 -28.42 82.63
N GLN A 164 -36.50 -27.40 81.90
CA GLN A 164 -36.75 -27.41 80.45
C GLN A 164 -36.28 -26.11 79.80
N ILE A 165 -35.77 -26.19 78.57
CA ILE A 165 -35.40 -25.02 77.78
C ILE A 165 -36.63 -24.16 77.46
N ALA A 166 -36.56 -22.86 77.78
CA ALA A 166 -37.63 -21.89 77.58
C ALA A 166 -37.43 -21.00 76.34
N GLU A 167 -36.21 -20.52 76.08
CA GLU A 167 -35.94 -19.62 74.95
C GLU A 167 -34.54 -19.78 74.35
N TYR A 168 -34.45 -19.53 73.03
CA TYR A 168 -33.21 -19.36 72.26
C TYR A 168 -33.12 -17.89 71.83
N THR A 169 -31.91 -17.35 71.64
CA THR A 169 -31.68 -16.01 71.07
C THR A 169 -30.37 -15.97 70.30
N TRP A 170 -30.42 -15.64 69.01
CA TRP A 170 -29.27 -15.56 68.12
C TRP A 170 -28.86 -14.11 67.82
N GLN A 171 -27.55 -13.86 67.77
CA GLN A 171 -26.96 -12.58 67.40
C GLN A 171 -25.73 -12.77 66.52
N GLN A 172 -25.61 -11.99 65.44
CA GLN A 172 -24.34 -11.89 64.68
C GLN A 172 -23.33 -11.04 65.45
N LYS A 173 -22.08 -11.52 65.54
CA LYS A 173 -20.97 -10.85 66.24
C LYS A 173 -19.97 -10.17 65.30
N SER A 174 -19.72 -10.73 64.12
CA SER A 174 -18.79 -10.17 63.14
C SER A 174 -19.06 -10.61 61.70
N GLY A 175 -18.39 -9.94 60.75
CA GLY A 175 -18.60 -10.09 59.31
C GLY A 175 -19.69 -9.17 58.76
N THR A 176 -19.88 -9.20 57.45
CA THR A 176 -20.91 -8.46 56.71
C THR A 176 -22.29 -8.73 57.30
N SER A 177 -23.03 -7.68 57.63
CA SER A 177 -24.28 -7.78 58.38
C SER A 177 -25.38 -8.50 57.61
N VAL A 178 -26.01 -9.50 58.24
CA VAL A 178 -27.12 -10.28 57.66
C VAL A 178 -28.41 -10.09 58.45
N THR A 179 -29.55 -10.21 57.78
CA THR A 179 -30.85 -10.24 58.46
C THR A 179 -31.16 -11.67 58.90
N LEU A 180 -31.20 -11.90 60.21
CA LEU A 180 -31.54 -13.21 60.78
C LEU A 180 -33.04 -13.47 60.70
N ILE A 181 -33.39 -14.65 60.19
CA ILE A 181 -34.74 -15.18 60.10
C ILE A 181 -34.90 -16.24 61.20
N ASN A 182 -35.96 -16.11 62.00
CA ASN A 182 -36.25 -16.90 63.21
C ASN A 182 -35.14 -16.88 64.30
N PRO A 183 -34.61 -15.69 64.69
CA PRO A 183 -33.51 -15.58 65.66
C PRO A 183 -33.85 -16.02 67.08
N SER A 184 -35.12 -16.30 67.41
CA SER A 184 -35.54 -16.80 68.73
C SER A 184 -35.85 -18.30 68.75
N SER A 185 -35.32 -19.06 67.77
CA SER A 185 -35.58 -20.49 67.63
C SER A 185 -34.30 -21.32 67.59
N GLN A 186 -34.45 -22.64 67.70
CA GLN A 186 -33.35 -23.61 67.62
C GLN A 186 -32.54 -23.52 66.31
N GLN A 187 -33.16 -23.06 65.23
CA GLN A 187 -32.59 -22.95 63.89
C GLN A 187 -32.73 -21.52 63.35
N VAL A 188 -31.62 -20.80 63.21
CA VAL A 188 -31.59 -19.48 62.56
C VAL A 188 -31.16 -19.62 61.10
N THR A 189 -31.81 -18.86 60.22
CA THR A 189 -31.49 -18.84 58.78
C THR A 189 -31.22 -17.42 58.30
N PHE A 190 -30.43 -17.26 57.24
CA PHE A 190 -30.19 -15.96 56.61
C PHE A 190 -29.76 -16.11 55.15
N ASN A 191 -30.00 -15.06 54.35
CA ASN A 191 -29.47 -14.97 52.99
C ASN A 191 -28.02 -14.49 53.06
N VAL A 192 -27.09 -15.24 52.44
CA VAL A 192 -25.68 -14.89 52.37
C VAL A 192 -25.50 -13.68 51.44
N PRO A 193 -24.86 -12.59 51.87
CA PRO A 193 -24.74 -11.39 51.06
C PRO A 193 -23.80 -11.61 49.84
N PRO A 194 -23.85 -10.73 48.82
CA PRO A 194 -23.00 -10.81 47.63
C PRO A 194 -21.57 -10.35 47.95
N ILE A 195 -20.83 -11.20 48.64
CA ILE A 195 -19.42 -11.02 48.99
C ILE A 195 -18.54 -11.43 47.78
N THR A 196 -17.46 -10.70 47.50
CA THR A 196 -16.58 -10.92 46.34
C THR A 196 -15.20 -11.50 46.66
N GLU A 197 -14.86 -11.67 47.94
CA GLU A 197 -13.63 -12.33 48.42
C GLU A 197 -13.96 -13.35 49.52
N ASP A 198 -13.00 -14.17 49.98
CA ASP A 198 -13.22 -15.09 51.11
C ASP A 198 -13.50 -14.31 52.42
N GLU A 199 -14.63 -14.55 53.10
CA GLU A 199 -15.04 -13.86 54.33
C GLU A 199 -15.56 -14.84 55.40
N LEU A 200 -15.50 -14.45 56.69
CA LEU A 200 -16.02 -15.22 57.83
C LEU A 200 -17.09 -14.43 58.60
N LEU A 201 -18.30 -14.99 58.68
CA LEU A 201 -19.41 -14.48 59.48
C LEU A 201 -19.47 -15.27 60.81
N THR A 202 -19.59 -14.57 61.94
CA THR A 202 -19.63 -15.19 63.28
C THR A 202 -20.94 -14.88 63.97
N PHE A 203 -21.55 -15.89 64.60
CA PHE A 203 -22.81 -15.81 65.32
C PHE A 203 -22.66 -16.38 66.73
N GLU A 204 -23.57 -15.99 67.63
CA GLU A 204 -23.69 -16.54 68.98
C GLU A 204 -25.16 -16.84 69.27
N VAL A 205 -25.40 -17.93 69.98
CA VAL A 205 -26.70 -18.29 70.54
C VAL A 205 -26.64 -18.23 72.06
N THR A 206 -27.67 -17.67 72.67
CA THR A 206 -27.98 -17.75 74.10
C THR A 206 -29.19 -18.65 74.28
N VAL A 207 -29.15 -19.54 75.27
CA VAL A 207 -30.23 -20.47 75.63
C VAL A 207 -30.54 -20.33 77.11
N LYS A 208 -31.82 -20.38 77.49
CA LYS A 208 -32.29 -20.19 78.86
C LYS A 208 -33.34 -21.23 79.27
N ASP A 209 -33.33 -21.64 80.52
CA ASP A 209 -34.33 -22.54 81.11
C ASP A 209 -35.62 -21.86 81.63
N ASN A 210 -36.57 -22.70 82.05
CA ASN A 210 -37.85 -22.34 82.65
C ASN A 210 -37.76 -21.76 84.08
N GLN A 211 -36.57 -21.69 84.69
CA GLN A 211 -36.33 -21.16 86.03
C GLN A 211 -35.44 -19.89 86.03
N GLY A 212 -34.86 -19.54 84.88
CA GLY A 212 -34.22 -18.26 84.58
C GLY A 212 -32.72 -18.31 84.27
N ALA A 213 -32.03 -19.45 84.34
CA ALA A 213 -30.58 -19.51 84.11
C ALA A 213 -30.22 -19.72 82.62
N THR A 214 -28.99 -19.36 82.23
CA THR A 214 -28.59 -19.15 80.82
C THR A 214 -27.21 -19.71 80.47
N ALA A 215 -27.04 -20.17 79.23
CA ALA A 215 -25.76 -20.55 78.61
C ALA A 215 -25.60 -19.94 77.20
N ASN A 216 -24.36 -19.80 76.70
CA ASN A 216 -24.04 -19.23 75.38
C ASN A 216 -23.07 -20.13 74.57
N GLN A 217 -23.17 -20.12 73.23
CA GLN A 217 -22.25 -20.82 72.31
C GLN A 217 -22.07 -20.04 70.98
N GLN A 218 -20.89 -20.12 70.36
CA GLN A 218 -20.59 -19.48 69.05
C GLN A 218 -20.69 -20.45 67.87
N ALA A 219 -20.92 -19.90 66.67
CA ALA A 219 -20.99 -20.58 65.39
C ALA A 219 -20.35 -19.74 64.26
N PHE A 220 -19.67 -20.41 63.31
CA PHE A 220 -18.94 -19.75 62.23
C PHE A 220 -19.46 -20.16 60.83
N VAL A 221 -19.52 -19.20 59.91
CA VAL A 221 -19.91 -19.41 58.51
C VAL A 221 -18.91 -18.75 57.57
N HIS A 222 -18.13 -19.57 56.86
CA HIS A 222 -17.20 -19.13 55.82
C HIS A 222 -17.95 -18.90 54.51
N VAL A 223 -17.83 -17.71 53.94
CA VAL A 223 -18.35 -17.37 52.61
C VAL A 223 -17.20 -17.39 51.61
N LYS A 224 -17.32 -18.20 50.55
CA LYS A 224 -16.29 -18.32 49.50
C LYS A 224 -16.89 -18.11 48.12
N PRO A 225 -16.59 -17.03 47.39
CA PRO A 225 -17.02 -16.83 46.00
C PRO A 225 -16.34 -17.81 45.05
N ASN A 226 -16.99 -18.12 43.92
CA ASN A 226 -16.39 -18.90 42.82
C ASN A 226 -15.45 -18.00 41.97
N ARG A 227 -14.29 -18.50 41.53
CA ARG A 227 -13.31 -17.70 40.77
C ARG A 227 -13.21 -18.18 39.33
N ALA A 228 -13.46 -17.27 38.39
CA ALA A 228 -13.43 -17.58 36.97
C ALA A 228 -12.08 -18.17 36.49
N PRO A 229 -12.10 -19.09 35.50
CA PRO A 229 -10.90 -19.65 34.88
C PRO A 229 -9.89 -18.63 34.37
N ALA A 230 -8.61 -18.99 34.40
CA ALA A 230 -7.52 -18.24 33.82
C ALA A 230 -6.80 -19.05 32.72
N PHE A 231 -6.31 -18.38 31.68
CA PHE A 231 -5.59 -19.03 30.57
C PHE A 231 -4.07 -18.94 30.73
N HIS A 232 -3.37 -20.01 30.37
CA HIS A 232 -1.94 -19.96 30.05
C HIS A 232 -1.67 -19.04 28.85
N PHE A 233 -0.39 -18.73 28.58
CA PHE A 233 -0.02 -17.94 27.40
C PHE A 233 -0.36 -18.70 26.11
N ILE A 234 -1.21 -18.09 25.28
CA ILE A 234 -1.45 -18.50 23.89
C ILE A 234 -0.72 -17.47 23.04
N GLY A 235 0.14 -17.94 22.12
CA GLY A 235 0.88 -17.09 21.19
C GLY A 235 0.21 -17.05 19.82
N ASP A 236 0.42 -15.93 19.13
CA ASP A 236 -0.11 -15.70 17.78
C ASP A 236 0.59 -16.58 16.73
N VAL A 237 -0.09 -16.84 15.61
CA VAL A 237 0.37 -17.82 14.60
C VAL A 237 0.32 -17.23 13.20
N THR A 238 1.41 -17.32 12.44
CA THR A 238 1.42 -17.00 11.00
C THR A 238 1.24 -18.26 10.15
N LYS A 239 0.38 -18.20 9.13
CA LYS A 239 0.11 -19.29 8.17
C LYS A 239 0.00 -18.76 6.74
N ASP A 240 0.43 -19.58 5.78
CA ASP A 240 0.15 -19.31 4.36
C ASP A 240 -1.33 -19.61 4.04
N ILE A 241 -1.83 -19.17 2.89
CA ILE A 241 -3.20 -19.44 2.44
C ILE A 241 -3.48 -20.94 2.26
N ASN A 242 -4.73 -21.35 2.50
CA ASN A 242 -5.21 -22.74 2.35
C ASN A 242 -4.46 -23.80 3.19
N GLN A 243 -3.85 -23.39 4.31
CA GLN A 243 -3.13 -24.27 5.23
C GLN A 243 -3.97 -24.61 6.47
N PRO A 244 -3.83 -25.80 7.05
CA PRO A 244 -4.47 -26.13 8.33
C PRO A 244 -3.85 -25.31 9.48
N VAL A 245 -4.74 -24.79 10.32
CA VAL A 245 -4.44 -24.05 11.54
C VAL A 245 -4.95 -24.85 12.73
N THR A 246 -4.13 -25.00 13.77
CA THR A 246 -4.54 -25.64 15.02
C THR A 246 -3.89 -24.90 16.20
N ILE A 247 -4.69 -24.43 17.15
CA ILE A 247 -4.23 -23.70 18.34
C ILE A 247 -4.91 -24.30 19.57
N ALA A 248 -4.12 -24.94 20.44
CA ALA A 248 -4.62 -25.48 21.70
C ALA A 248 -4.69 -24.37 22.77
N ALA A 249 -5.83 -24.25 23.45
CA ALA A 249 -5.95 -23.45 24.66
C ALA A 249 -5.72 -24.32 25.91
N SER A 250 -5.24 -23.70 26.99
CA SER A 250 -5.11 -24.35 28.29
C SER A 250 -5.58 -23.38 29.38
N ALA A 251 -6.83 -23.55 29.80
CA ALA A 251 -7.37 -22.88 30.97
C ALA A 251 -7.10 -23.70 32.24
N TYR A 252 -6.98 -23.01 33.36
CA TYR A 252 -6.91 -23.59 34.69
C TYR A 252 -7.82 -22.81 35.64
N ASP A 253 -8.26 -23.50 36.68
CA ASP A 253 -9.13 -22.98 37.73
C ASP A 253 -8.38 -23.15 39.07
N ARG A 254 -8.65 -22.29 40.05
CA ARG A 254 -8.02 -22.27 41.38
C ARG A 254 -8.91 -22.81 42.49
N ASP A 255 -10.24 -22.85 42.31
CA ASP A 255 -11.18 -23.43 43.27
C ASP A 255 -12.16 -24.47 42.66
N GLY A 256 -12.11 -24.68 41.35
CA GLY A 256 -12.85 -25.72 40.64
C GLY A 256 -12.07 -26.44 39.52
N THR A 257 -12.79 -26.82 38.47
CA THR A 257 -12.34 -27.53 37.28
C THR A 257 -13.00 -26.95 36.03
N ILE A 258 -12.31 -26.99 34.88
CA ILE A 258 -12.86 -26.50 33.61
C ILE A 258 -13.93 -27.45 33.08
N ALA A 259 -15.15 -26.95 32.89
CA ALA A 259 -16.28 -27.70 32.37
C ALA A 259 -16.40 -27.63 30.83
N SER A 260 -16.08 -26.48 30.22
CA SER A 260 -16.18 -26.30 28.76
C SER A 260 -15.24 -25.22 28.20
N TYR A 261 -14.98 -25.31 26.90
CA TYR A 261 -14.36 -24.27 26.09
C TYR A 261 -15.37 -23.76 25.05
N LYS A 262 -15.14 -22.56 24.52
CA LYS A 262 -15.87 -22.02 23.37
C LYS A 262 -15.03 -21.02 22.59
N TRP A 263 -14.91 -21.22 21.30
CA TRP A 263 -14.21 -20.36 20.35
C TRP A 263 -15.17 -19.53 19.51
N GLU A 264 -14.86 -18.25 19.34
CA GLU A 264 -15.56 -17.34 18.44
C GLU A 264 -14.54 -16.51 17.64
N GLN A 265 -14.79 -16.31 16.34
CA GLN A 265 -13.99 -15.37 15.54
C GLN A 265 -14.54 -13.95 15.74
N THR A 266 -13.67 -13.00 16.03
CA THR A 266 -14.03 -11.61 16.36
C THR A 266 -13.56 -10.60 15.32
N ALA A 267 -12.61 -10.94 14.46
CA ALA A 267 -12.15 -10.08 13.35
C ALA A 267 -11.60 -10.88 12.16
N GLY A 268 -11.50 -10.19 11.02
CA GLY A 268 -10.95 -10.70 9.75
C GLY A 268 -11.91 -11.55 8.92
N THR A 269 -11.46 -11.99 7.74
CA THR A 269 -12.16 -12.88 6.82
C THR A 269 -12.70 -14.12 7.54
N HIS A 270 -14.01 -14.37 7.42
CA HIS A 270 -14.67 -15.41 8.20
C HIS A 270 -14.23 -16.83 7.79
N VAL A 271 -13.92 -17.66 8.78
CA VAL A 271 -13.57 -19.09 8.59
C VAL A 271 -14.51 -20.01 9.34
N THR A 272 -14.74 -21.21 8.79
CA THR A 272 -15.46 -22.27 9.50
C THR A 272 -14.54 -22.93 10.52
N ILE A 273 -14.83 -22.70 11.81
CA ILE A 273 -14.22 -23.43 12.93
C ILE A 273 -14.79 -24.85 12.95
N ALA A 274 -13.94 -25.87 12.96
CA ALA A 274 -14.34 -27.27 12.83
C ALA A 274 -15.12 -27.80 14.05
N ASP A 275 -14.67 -27.45 15.25
CA ASP A 275 -15.35 -27.72 16.53
C ASP A 275 -15.11 -26.53 17.48
N PRO A 276 -16.07 -25.58 17.59
CA PRO A 276 -15.90 -24.38 18.40
C PRO A 276 -15.93 -24.66 19.91
N ASP A 277 -16.49 -25.77 20.37
CA ASP A 277 -16.60 -26.07 21.81
C ASP A 277 -15.41 -26.92 22.33
N SER A 278 -14.50 -27.30 21.43
CA SER A 278 -13.28 -28.04 21.77
C SER A 278 -12.18 -27.18 22.41
N GLN A 279 -11.25 -27.84 23.09
CA GLN A 279 -10.06 -27.21 23.68
C GLN A 279 -9.09 -26.62 22.61
N ALA A 280 -9.21 -27.00 21.34
CA ALA A 280 -8.29 -26.59 20.28
C ALA A 280 -9.01 -25.99 19.07
N LEU A 281 -8.80 -24.69 18.84
CA LEU A 281 -9.23 -24.02 17.61
C LEU A 281 -8.64 -24.76 16.41
N SER A 282 -9.49 -25.15 15.45
CA SER A 282 -9.06 -25.78 14.20
C SER A 282 -9.88 -25.27 13.02
N PHE A 283 -9.19 -24.86 11.95
CA PHE A 283 -9.76 -24.38 10.68
C PHE A 283 -8.72 -24.44 9.56
N THR A 284 -9.13 -24.20 8.31
CA THR A 284 -8.22 -24.00 7.17
C THR A 284 -8.14 -22.51 6.85
N SER A 285 -6.94 -21.94 6.74
CA SER A 285 -6.76 -20.52 6.41
C SER A 285 -7.40 -20.17 5.05
N PRO A 286 -8.07 -19.02 4.93
CA PRO A 286 -8.77 -18.64 3.71
C PRO A 286 -7.80 -18.36 2.55
N SER A 287 -8.32 -18.41 1.32
CA SER A 287 -7.61 -17.88 0.15
C SER A 287 -7.67 -16.36 0.16
N LEU A 288 -6.51 -15.71 0.28
CA LEU A 288 -6.35 -14.26 0.30
C LEU A 288 -5.34 -13.78 -0.75
N ASN A 289 -5.53 -12.56 -1.24
CA ASN A 289 -4.58 -11.91 -2.16
C ASN A 289 -3.49 -11.12 -1.40
N ARG A 290 -3.77 -10.75 -0.15
CA ARG A 290 -2.92 -9.91 0.73
C ARG A 290 -2.86 -10.53 2.12
N GLU A 291 -1.93 -10.04 2.93
CA GLU A 291 -1.78 -10.39 4.35
C GLU A 291 -2.95 -9.84 5.16
N GLU A 292 -3.56 -10.67 6.01
CA GLU A 292 -4.69 -10.31 6.88
C GLU A 292 -4.57 -11.02 8.25
N THR A 293 -4.98 -10.37 9.33
CA THR A 293 -5.03 -10.98 10.67
C THR A 293 -6.46 -11.37 11.03
N LEU A 294 -6.64 -12.64 11.41
CA LEU A 294 -7.90 -13.20 11.92
C LEU A 294 -7.81 -13.29 13.45
N THR A 295 -8.65 -12.56 14.17
CA THR A 295 -8.67 -12.60 15.65
C THR A 295 -9.72 -13.58 16.15
N PHE A 296 -9.34 -14.45 17.07
CA PHE A 296 -10.23 -15.39 17.74
C PHE A 296 -10.24 -15.16 19.25
N LYS A 297 -11.40 -15.33 19.88
CA LYS A 297 -11.58 -15.33 21.33
C LYS A 297 -11.95 -16.74 21.79
N VAL A 298 -11.23 -17.25 22.79
CA VAL A 298 -11.59 -18.45 23.54
C VAL A 298 -12.17 -18.04 24.88
N THR A 299 -13.28 -18.69 25.26
CA THR A 299 -13.90 -18.58 26.59
C THR A 299 -13.85 -19.96 27.24
N ALA A 300 -13.49 -20.04 28.52
CA ALA A 300 -13.54 -21.27 29.31
C ALA A 300 -14.51 -21.07 30.48
N THR A 301 -15.35 -22.06 30.74
CA THR A 301 -16.33 -22.07 31.83
C THR A 301 -15.93 -23.11 32.86
N ASP A 302 -15.97 -22.75 34.15
CA ASP A 302 -15.75 -23.71 35.24
C ASP A 302 -17.00 -24.56 35.56
N ASN A 303 -16.86 -25.49 36.51
CA ASN A 303 -17.94 -26.37 36.98
C ASN A 303 -19.00 -25.68 37.87
N GLU A 304 -18.87 -24.39 38.17
CA GLU A 304 -19.87 -23.58 38.89
C GLU A 304 -20.45 -22.44 38.01
N GLY A 305 -20.02 -22.34 36.75
CA GLY A 305 -20.56 -21.47 35.71
C GLY A 305 -19.86 -20.13 35.52
N ALA A 306 -18.74 -19.82 36.19
CA ALA A 306 -18.01 -18.58 35.90
C ALA A 306 -17.06 -18.76 34.69
N THR A 307 -16.80 -17.65 34.00
CA THR A 307 -16.16 -17.67 32.67
C THR A 307 -14.93 -16.78 32.60
N GLY A 308 -13.80 -17.35 32.19
CA GLY A 308 -12.61 -16.61 31.74
C GLY A 308 -12.55 -16.52 30.22
N SER A 309 -11.86 -15.52 29.65
CA SER A 309 -11.61 -15.48 28.20
C SER A 309 -10.26 -14.87 27.81
N ARG A 310 -9.80 -15.19 26.60
CA ARG A 310 -8.53 -14.71 26.01
C ARG A 310 -8.65 -14.61 24.48
N THR A 311 -7.94 -13.67 23.87
CA THR A 311 -7.79 -13.56 22.41
C THR A 311 -6.47 -14.14 21.89
N VAL A 312 -6.45 -14.54 20.63
CA VAL A 312 -5.26 -14.93 19.85
C VAL A 312 -5.43 -14.48 18.40
N ASP A 313 -4.35 -14.01 17.78
CA ASP A 313 -4.32 -13.59 16.39
C ASP A 313 -3.70 -14.66 15.48
N VAL A 314 -4.30 -14.84 14.30
CA VAL A 314 -3.77 -15.68 13.22
C VAL A 314 -3.53 -14.83 11.99
N THR A 315 -2.27 -14.54 11.69
CA THR A 315 -1.89 -13.81 10.47
C THR A 315 -1.83 -14.77 9.29
N VAL A 316 -2.71 -14.55 8.31
CA VAL A 316 -2.77 -15.31 7.06
C VAL A 316 -2.09 -14.48 5.98
N GLN A 317 -0.98 -15.00 5.44
CA GLN A 317 -0.24 -14.40 4.33
C GLN A 317 -0.45 -15.23 3.06
N ASN A 318 -0.24 -14.63 1.89
CA ASN A 318 -0.07 -15.35 0.63
C ASN A 318 1.40 -15.24 0.21
N ALA A 319 2.22 -16.18 0.67
CA ALA A 319 3.66 -16.14 0.43
C ALA A 319 3.99 -16.19 -1.07
N SER A 320 3.21 -16.94 -1.85
CA SER A 320 3.39 -17.07 -3.30
C SER A 320 3.18 -15.76 -4.08
N ASN A 321 2.44 -14.79 -3.51
CA ASN A 321 2.21 -13.47 -4.09
C ASN A 321 3.27 -12.42 -3.68
N LEU A 322 4.29 -12.76 -2.88
CA LEU A 322 5.32 -11.80 -2.47
C LEU A 322 6.40 -11.64 -3.54
N ILE A 323 6.82 -10.40 -3.84
CA ILE A 323 7.87 -10.09 -4.83
C ILE A 323 9.20 -10.76 -4.48
N GLU A 324 9.52 -10.92 -3.20
CA GLU A 324 10.76 -11.57 -2.76
C GLU A 324 10.88 -13.03 -3.22
N ASN A 325 9.74 -13.70 -3.46
CA ASN A 325 9.65 -15.08 -3.91
C ASN A 325 9.67 -15.24 -5.45
N LEU A 326 9.85 -14.14 -6.20
CA LEU A 326 10.14 -14.20 -7.64
C LEU A 326 11.57 -14.69 -7.90
N ASN A 327 11.70 -15.82 -8.58
CA ASN A 327 12.95 -16.53 -8.83
C ASN A 327 13.48 -16.29 -10.26
N PHE A 328 14.03 -15.10 -10.50
CA PHE A 328 14.72 -14.77 -11.75
C PHE A 328 16.06 -15.49 -11.87
N GLN A 329 16.29 -16.16 -13.01
CA GLN A 329 17.55 -16.78 -13.39
C GLN A 329 18.66 -15.74 -13.56
N TYR A 330 18.35 -14.55 -14.08
CA TYR A 330 19.31 -13.46 -14.22
C TYR A 330 19.28 -12.55 -12.99
N SER A 331 20.40 -12.47 -12.27
CA SER A 331 20.56 -11.57 -11.11
C SER A 331 20.31 -10.09 -11.42
N THR A 332 20.51 -9.66 -12.68
CA THR A 332 20.15 -8.32 -13.14
C THR A 332 18.65 -8.07 -13.15
N ASN A 333 17.84 -9.10 -13.41
CA ASN A 333 16.38 -8.99 -13.35
C ASN A 333 15.90 -8.94 -11.89
N LYS A 334 16.41 -9.82 -11.01
CA LYS A 334 16.10 -9.79 -9.57
C LYS A 334 16.48 -8.45 -8.93
N SER A 335 17.73 -8.00 -9.12
CA SER A 335 18.21 -6.72 -8.60
C SER A 335 17.37 -5.54 -9.09
N CYS A 336 16.92 -5.55 -10.35
CA CYS A 336 16.08 -4.46 -10.85
C CYS A 336 14.64 -4.56 -10.36
N MET A 337 14.08 -5.76 -10.17
CA MET A 337 12.78 -5.95 -9.55
C MET A 337 12.80 -5.44 -8.10
N ASP A 338 13.85 -5.75 -7.34
CA ASP A 338 14.01 -5.31 -5.95
C ASP A 338 14.16 -3.78 -5.85
N ASP A 339 14.91 -3.17 -6.77
CA ASP A 339 14.99 -1.70 -6.89
C ASP A 339 13.66 -1.06 -7.26
N LEU A 340 12.92 -1.63 -8.22
CA LEU A 340 11.59 -1.14 -8.63
C LEU A 340 10.57 -1.29 -7.50
N ALA A 341 10.54 -2.43 -6.82
CA ALA A 341 9.65 -2.69 -5.69
C ALA A 341 9.92 -1.71 -4.54
N ARG A 342 11.20 -1.52 -4.18
CA ARG A 342 11.62 -0.53 -3.17
C ARG A 342 11.29 0.91 -3.58
N THR A 343 11.41 1.27 -4.85
CA THR A 343 11.12 2.63 -5.34
C THR A 343 9.61 2.92 -5.42
N ASN A 344 8.78 1.93 -5.75
CA ASN A 344 7.33 2.09 -5.88
C ASN A 344 6.54 1.63 -4.64
N ASN A 345 7.24 1.16 -3.59
CA ASN A 345 6.67 0.57 -2.38
C ASN A 345 5.73 -0.62 -2.69
N TRP A 346 6.14 -1.49 -3.62
CA TRP A 346 5.44 -2.75 -3.92
C TRP A 346 5.92 -3.85 -2.97
N LYS A 347 4.99 -4.61 -2.39
CA LYS A 347 5.25 -5.84 -1.62
C LYS A 347 4.78 -7.08 -2.39
N PHE A 348 3.74 -6.94 -3.21
CA PHE A 348 3.06 -8.06 -3.87
C PHE A 348 3.19 -8.05 -5.40
N ILE A 349 3.15 -9.23 -6.01
CA ILE A 349 3.36 -9.43 -7.46
C ILE A 349 2.26 -8.75 -8.29
N ASP A 350 1.02 -8.71 -7.78
CA ASP A 350 -0.13 -8.01 -8.37
C ASP A 350 -0.01 -6.48 -8.33
N GLU A 351 1.00 -5.92 -7.66
CA GLU A 351 1.27 -4.46 -7.66
C GLU A 351 2.21 -4.04 -8.81
N VAL A 352 2.85 -5.00 -9.50
CA VAL A 352 3.88 -4.74 -10.53
C VAL A 352 3.25 -4.41 -11.89
N VAL A 353 2.93 -3.13 -12.09
CA VAL A 353 2.25 -2.63 -13.31
C VAL A 353 3.17 -2.11 -14.43
N ASP A 354 4.43 -1.79 -14.15
CA ASP A 354 5.47 -1.44 -15.14
C ASP A 354 6.81 -2.07 -14.77
N TYR A 355 7.48 -2.65 -15.76
CA TYR A 355 8.85 -3.14 -15.61
C TYR A 355 9.74 -2.55 -16.71
N GLY A 356 10.87 -1.95 -16.34
CA GLY A 356 11.77 -1.38 -17.34
C GLY A 356 13.20 -1.13 -16.90
N CYS A 357 14.08 -2.05 -17.29
CA CYS A 357 15.44 -2.15 -16.78
C CYS A 357 16.48 -2.14 -17.92
N ARG A 358 17.56 -1.36 -17.78
CA ARG A 358 18.55 -1.16 -18.87
C ARG A 358 19.23 -2.45 -19.36
N ARG A 359 19.35 -3.47 -18.49
CA ARG A 359 19.91 -4.80 -18.78
C ARG A 359 18.96 -5.86 -18.21
N SER A 360 17.98 -6.27 -19.02
CA SER A 360 16.94 -7.21 -18.59
C SER A 360 16.53 -8.17 -19.70
N SER A 361 16.84 -9.45 -19.54
CA SER A 361 16.34 -10.49 -20.44
C SER A 361 14.88 -10.82 -20.12
N TYR A 362 14.11 -11.29 -21.09
CA TYR A 362 12.81 -11.88 -20.78
C TYR A 362 13.02 -13.29 -20.19
N GLU A 363 12.18 -13.67 -19.24
CA GLU A 363 12.21 -14.97 -18.55
C GLU A 363 10.77 -15.47 -18.31
N PRO A 364 10.55 -16.79 -18.14
CA PRO A 364 9.23 -17.32 -17.79
C PRO A 364 8.65 -16.74 -16.49
N GLU A 365 9.51 -16.33 -15.56
CA GLU A 365 9.11 -15.74 -14.27
C GLU A 365 8.30 -14.45 -14.43
N PHE A 366 8.44 -13.73 -15.56
CA PHE A 366 7.62 -12.56 -15.87
C PHE A 366 6.13 -12.91 -16.07
N GLU A 367 5.77 -14.14 -16.40
CA GLU A 367 4.37 -14.55 -16.62
C GLU A 367 3.54 -14.56 -15.34
N LYS A 368 4.20 -14.51 -14.17
CA LYS A 368 3.54 -14.28 -12.87
C LYS A 368 3.05 -12.84 -12.70
N LEU A 369 3.60 -11.87 -13.46
CA LEU A 369 3.26 -10.45 -13.39
C LEU A 369 1.97 -10.16 -14.18
N THR A 370 0.84 -10.76 -13.78
CA THR A 370 -0.43 -10.72 -14.55
C THR A 370 -1.04 -9.31 -14.69
N GLU A 371 -0.68 -8.40 -13.78
CA GLU A 371 -1.09 -6.99 -13.75
C GLU A 371 -0.19 -6.05 -14.58
N LEU A 372 0.84 -6.59 -15.23
CA LEU A 372 1.82 -5.81 -15.99
C LEU A 372 1.18 -5.10 -17.20
N THR A 373 1.20 -3.77 -17.19
CA THR A 373 0.65 -2.92 -18.27
C THR A 373 1.73 -2.40 -19.22
N SER A 374 2.99 -2.35 -18.78
CA SER A 374 4.12 -1.85 -19.55
C SER A 374 5.37 -2.69 -19.31
N LEU A 375 6.00 -3.15 -20.40
CA LEU A 375 7.20 -3.98 -20.37
C LEU A 375 8.31 -3.39 -21.25
N ARG A 376 9.48 -3.13 -20.68
CA ARG A 376 10.65 -2.58 -21.37
C ARG A 376 11.85 -3.50 -21.12
N ILE A 377 12.19 -4.32 -22.11
CA ILE A 377 13.18 -5.40 -22.00
C ILE A 377 14.36 -5.22 -22.96
N ASN A 378 15.51 -5.77 -22.55
CA ASN A 378 16.77 -5.82 -23.27
C ASN A 378 17.31 -7.26 -23.31
N SER A 379 16.72 -8.08 -24.19
CA SER A 379 16.90 -9.53 -24.24
C SER A 379 17.44 -10.00 -25.58
N ARG A 380 18.35 -10.99 -25.54
CA ARG A 380 18.62 -11.84 -26.71
C ARG A 380 17.59 -12.95 -26.70
N GLU A 381 16.82 -13.02 -27.76
CA GLU A 381 15.62 -13.83 -27.93
C GLU A 381 14.51 -13.45 -26.93
N VAL A 382 13.28 -13.37 -27.44
CA VAL A 382 12.09 -13.00 -26.67
C VAL A 382 10.95 -13.85 -27.19
N ASN A 383 10.33 -14.63 -26.31
CA ASN A 383 9.03 -15.21 -26.59
C ASN A 383 8.11 -14.81 -25.46
N LEU A 384 7.34 -13.73 -25.65
CA LEU A 384 6.41 -13.27 -24.62
C LEU A 384 5.32 -14.32 -24.46
N GLY A 385 5.14 -14.79 -23.22
CA GLY A 385 4.03 -15.64 -22.82
C GLY A 385 2.74 -14.82 -22.64
N SER A 386 1.85 -15.33 -21.79
CA SER A 386 0.55 -14.68 -21.56
C SER A 386 0.67 -13.45 -20.66
N HIS A 387 0.57 -12.26 -21.25
CA HIS A 387 0.43 -10.99 -20.51
C HIS A 387 -0.92 -10.34 -20.82
N PRO A 388 -1.99 -10.63 -20.05
CA PRO A 388 -3.37 -10.25 -20.42
C PRO A 388 -3.62 -8.74 -20.34
N LYS A 389 -2.87 -8.01 -19.50
CA LYS A 389 -3.00 -6.57 -19.27
C LYS A 389 -1.93 -5.70 -19.93
N LEU A 390 -0.99 -6.30 -20.67
CA LEU A 390 0.13 -5.57 -21.29
C LEU A 390 -0.35 -4.67 -22.42
N ILE A 391 -0.27 -3.35 -22.22
CA ILE A 391 -0.69 -2.29 -23.15
C ILE A 391 0.49 -1.83 -24.02
N SER A 392 1.70 -1.75 -23.46
CA SER A 392 2.88 -1.17 -24.12
C SER A 392 4.12 -2.03 -23.97
N LEU A 393 4.73 -2.41 -25.10
CA LEU A 393 5.99 -3.14 -25.17
C LEU A 393 7.10 -2.26 -25.75
N SER A 394 8.27 -2.21 -25.11
CA SER A 394 9.49 -1.63 -25.68
C SER A 394 10.62 -2.65 -25.70
N LEU A 395 11.05 -3.02 -26.90
CA LEU A 395 12.17 -3.92 -27.15
C LEU A 395 13.43 -3.08 -27.42
N THR A 396 14.47 -3.24 -26.62
CA THR A 396 15.71 -2.45 -26.71
C THR A 396 16.94 -3.35 -26.85
N ASP A 397 17.82 -3.08 -27.81
CA ASP A 397 19.03 -3.88 -28.12
C ASP A 397 18.77 -5.39 -28.36
N ALA A 398 17.52 -5.76 -28.63
CA ALA A 398 17.09 -7.16 -28.73
C ALA A 398 17.52 -7.82 -30.05
N ASN A 399 17.85 -9.11 -29.99
CA ASN A 399 18.44 -9.90 -31.08
C ASN A 399 17.80 -11.29 -31.18
N GLY A 400 17.93 -11.98 -32.31
CA GLY A 400 17.46 -13.36 -32.51
C GLY A 400 15.98 -13.42 -32.93
N THR A 401 15.23 -14.40 -32.43
CA THR A 401 13.78 -14.47 -32.65
C THR A 401 13.04 -13.75 -31.52
N ILE A 402 12.16 -12.82 -31.90
CA ILE A 402 11.33 -12.03 -31.00
C ILE A 402 9.87 -12.27 -31.37
N THR A 403 9.08 -12.77 -30.43
CA THR A 403 7.64 -13.04 -30.58
C THR A 403 6.88 -12.29 -29.50
N ALA A 404 5.99 -11.38 -29.93
CA ALA A 404 5.08 -10.60 -29.11
C ALA A 404 3.66 -10.76 -29.69
N SER A 405 3.08 -11.94 -29.47
CA SER A 405 1.88 -12.38 -30.18
C SER A 405 0.81 -12.89 -29.24
N ASN A 406 -0.46 -12.80 -29.65
CA ASN A 406 -1.64 -13.18 -28.85
C ASN A 406 -1.80 -12.34 -27.55
N LEU A 407 -1.35 -11.08 -27.53
CA LEU A 407 -1.43 -10.20 -26.37
C LEU A 407 -2.71 -9.33 -26.46
N PRO A 408 -3.78 -9.65 -25.69
CA PRO A 408 -5.12 -9.13 -25.96
C PRO A 408 -5.28 -7.63 -25.66
N ALA A 409 -4.48 -7.07 -24.74
CA ALA A 409 -4.51 -5.66 -24.38
C ALA A 409 -3.45 -4.80 -25.11
N LEU A 410 -2.54 -5.40 -25.89
CA LEU A 410 -1.38 -4.70 -26.45
C LEU A 410 -1.81 -3.66 -27.48
N GLN A 411 -1.46 -2.39 -27.24
CA GLN A 411 -1.78 -1.25 -28.11
C GLN A 411 -0.56 -0.68 -28.83
N ARG A 412 0.65 -0.82 -28.25
CA ARG A 412 1.87 -0.20 -28.79
C ARG A 412 3.09 -1.10 -28.67
N VAL A 413 3.86 -1.22 -29.75
CA VAL A 413 5.23 -1.76 -29.73
C VAL A 413 6.24 -0.68 -30.14
N THR A 414 7.33 -0.57 -29.40
CA THR A 414 8.50 0.26 -29.75
C THR A 414 9.73 -0.62 -29.92
N LEU A 415 10.38 -0.55 -31.07
CA LEU A 415 11.64 -1.19 -31.39
C LEU A 415 12.79 -0.18 -31.21
N ARG A 416 13.89 -0.59 -30.59
CA ARG A 416 15.14 0.18 -30.43
C ARG A 416 16.32 -0.76 -30.55
N ASN A 417 17.29 -0.45 -31.40
CA ASN A 417 18.45 -1.32 -31.70
C ASN A 417 18.09 -2.81 -31.93
N THR A 418 16.88 -3.09 -32.42
CA THR A 418 16.36 -4.46 -32.56
C THR A 418 16.79 -5.10 -33.89
N GLN A 419 17.12 -6.39 -33.89
CA GLN A 419 17.56 -7.16 -35.05
C GLN A 419 17.09 -8.62 -35.00
N GLY A 420 17.23 -9.33 -36.12
CA GLY A 420 16.82 -10.72 -36.28
C GLY A 420 15.40 -10.87 -36.85
N THR A 421 14.64 -11.84 -36.35
CA THR A 421 13.26 -12.13 -36.77
C THR A 421 12.27 -11.63 -35.73
N ILE A 422 11.32 -10.79 -36.14
CA ILE A 422 10.34 -10.14 -35.26
C ILE A 422 8.93 -10.57 -35.69
N ARG A 423 8.14 -11.11 -34.76
CA ARG A 423 6.73 -11.48 -34.93
C ARG A 423 5.88 -10.74 -33.92
N ILE A 424 5.03 -9.86 -34.40
CA ILE A 424 4.06 -9.11 -33.59
C ILE A 424 2.70 -9.40 -34.21
N THR A 425 2.11 -10.57 -33.93
CA THR A 425 0.91 -11.06 -34.63
C THR A 425 -0.24 -11.39 -33.67
N ASN A 426 -1.46 -11.40 -34.20
CA ASN A 426 -2.68 -11.74 -33.45
C ASN A 426 -2.93 -10.82 -32.23
N ASN A 427 -2.59 -9.53 -32.31
CA ASN A 427 -2.80 -8.57 -31.21
C ASN A 427 -4.02 -7.68 -31.53
N PRO A 428 -5.22 -7.99 -31.03
CA PRO A 428 -6.48 -7.40 -31.52
C PRO A 428 -6.68 -5.92 -31.16
N GLN A 429 -5.88 -5.37 -30.25
CA GLN A 429 -5.91 -3.96 -29.85
C GLN A 429 -4.69 -3.17 -30.33
N LEU A 430 -3.76 -3.79 -31.06
CA LEU A 430 -2.51 -3.14 -31.47
C LEU A 430 -2.81 -2.03 -32.46
N THR A 431 -2.50 -0.78 -32.09
CA THR A 431 -2.74 0.39 -32.95
C THR A 431 -1.46 0.91 -33.59
N SER A 432 -0.29 0.65 -33.00
CA SER A 432 0.95 1.26 -33.47
C SER A 432 2.24 0.48 -33.21
N ILE A 433 3.14 0.49 -34.19
CA ILE A 433 4.51 -0.04 -34.12
C ILE A 433 5.47 1.06 -34.56
N TYR A 434 6.49 1.35 -33.74
CA TYR A 434 7.47 2.42 -33.99
C TYR A 434 8.92 1.93 -33.88
N ALA A 435 9.78 2.35 -34.81
CA ALA A 435 11.23 2.25 -34.68
C ALA A 435 11.83 3.55 -34.13
N ARG A 436 12.63 3.46 -33.05
CA ARG A 436 13.42 4.59 -32.51
C ARG A 436 14.88 4.20 -32.40
N SER A 437 15.75 4.90 -33.13
CA SER A 437 17.22 4.75 -33.10
C SER A 437 17.68 3.30 -33.23
N ILE A 438 17.76 2.79 -34.46
CA ILE A 438 18.13 1.39 -34.73
C ILE A 438 19.27 1.32 -35.74
N SER A 439 20.43 0.86 -35.27
CA SER A 439 21.65 0.70 -36.09
C SER A 439 21.72 -0.63 -36.85
N TYR A 440 20.74 -1.52 -36.67
CA TYR A 440 20.79 -2.92 -37.09
C TYR A 440 19.72 -3.32 -38.10
N SER A 441 19.93 -4.47 -38.74
CA SER A 441 19.06 -5.03 -39.79
C SER A 441 18.05 -6.00 -39.20
N VAL A 442 16.85 -6.06 -39.78
CA VAL A 442 15.81 -7.04 -39.45
C VAL A 442 15.69 -8.03 -40.61
N ASP A 443 15.81 -9.32 -40.33
CA ASP A 443 15.76 -10.39 -41.33
C ASP A 443 14.32 -10.70 -41.76
N SER A 444 13.39 -10.67 -40.81
CA SER A 444 11.97 -10.81 -41.10
C SER A 444 11.13 -10.07 -40.08
N LEU A 445 10.08 -9.39 -40.55
CA LEU A 445 9.11 -8.70 -39.73
C LEU A 445 7.70 -9.17 -40.08
N ASP A 446 7.08 -9.93 -39.18
CA ASP A 446 5.67 -10.32 -39.30
C ASP A 446 4.81 -9.42 -38.40
N ILE A 447 3.94 -8.62 -39.02
CA ILE A 447 2.94 -7.78 -38.36
C ILE A 447 1.52 -8.11 -38.84
N SER A 448 1.30 -9.37 -39.25
CA SER A 448 0.01 -9.88 -39.69
C SER A 448 -1.00 -10.07 -38.55
N ASN A 449 -2.28 -10.18 -38.92
CA ASN A 449 -3.41 -10.42 -38.01
C ASN A 449 -3.54 -9.37 -36.88
N ASN A 450 -3.26 -8.09 -37.17
CA ASN A 450 -3.46 -6.99 -36.23
C ASN A 450 -4.57 -6.05 -36.77
N PRO A 451 -5.87 -6.40 -36.59
CA PRO A 451 -6.99 -5.76 -37.27
C PRO A 451 -7.25 -4.29 -36.87
N LYS A 452 -6.54 -3.77 -35.86
CA LYS A 452 -6.59 -2.37 -35.43
C LYS A 452 -5.29 -1.58 -35.68
N LEU A 453 -4.29 -2.18 -36.33
CA LEU A 453 -2.98 -1.54 -36.54
C LEU A 453 -3.14 -0.37 -37.52
N LEU A 454 -2.97 0.87 -37.03
CA LEU A 454 -3.11 2.09 -37.81
C LEU A 454 -1.76 2.57 -38.36
N THR A 455 -0.69 2.41 -37.58
CA THR A 455 0.64 3.00 -37.89
C THR A 455 1.76 1.98 -37.73
N ALA A 456 2.55 1.79 -38.79
CA ALA A 456 3.83 1.11 -38.77
C ALA A 456 4.92 2.07 -39.31
N ASP A 457 5.56 2.84 -38.42
CA ASP A 457 6.68 3.72 -38.78
C ASP A 457 8.02 3.08 -38.39
N LEU A 458 8.71 2.58 -39.42
CA LEU A 458 9.88 1.73 -39.30
C LEU A 458 11.10 2.31 -40.03
N LEU A 459 11.05 3.59 -40.46
CA LEU A 459 12.14 4.25 -41.22
C LEU A 459 13.48 4.32 -40.47
N ARG A 460 13.44 4.18 -39.15
CA ARG A 460 14.64 4.19 -38.30
C ARG A 460 15.31 2.82 -38.18
N ILE A 461 14.75 1.73 -38.73
CA ILE A 461 15.47 0.46 -38.94
C ILE A 461 16.54 0.65 -40.02
N ARG A 462 17.68 -0.07 -39.94
CA ARG A 462 18.74 0.04 -40.96
C ARG A 462 18.31 -0.53 -42.31
N GLN A 463 17.66 -1.70 -42.29
CA GLN A 463 17.00 -2.37 -43.42
C GLN A 463 16.15 -3.54 -42.89
N ILE A 464 15.03 -3.82 -43.56
CA ILE A 464 14.14 -4.97 -43.34
C ILE A 464 14.25 -5.86 -44.58
N LYS A 465 14.62 -7.15 -44.48
CA LYS A 465 14.75 -8.03 -45.66
C LYS A 465 13.42 -8.63 -46.14
N SER A 466 12.48 -8.84 -45.23
CA SER A 466 11.14 -9.38 -45.54
C SER A 466 10.11 -8.84 -44.56
N ILE A 467 8.88 -8.60 -45.04
CA ILE A 467 7.77 -8.12 -44.23
C ILE A 467 6.46 -8.86 -44.59
N ASN A 468 5.70 -9.26 -43.58
CA ASN A 468 4.33 -9.77 -43.73
C ASN A 468 3.35 -8.79 -43.07
N ILE A 469 2.36 -8.33 -43.84
CA ILE A 469 1.34 -7.35 -43.44
C ILE A 469 -0.09 -7.86 -43.63
N SER A 470 -0.26 -9.17 -43.87
CA SER A 470 -1.58 -9.78 -44.14
C SER A 470 -2.57 -9.62 -42.98
N ASN A 471 -3.84 -9.42 -43.28
CA ASN A 471 -4.92 -9.25 -42.28
C ASN A 471 -4.70 -8.09 -41.29
N SER A 472 -3.97 -7.05 -41.71
CA SER A 472 -3.73 -5.80 -40.97
C SER A 472 -4.23 -4.59 -41.77
N ASP A 473 -5.38 -4.75 -42.43
CA ASP A 473 -5.95 -3.84 -43.45
C ASP A 473 -6.34 -2.45 -42.92
N ALA A 474 -6.29 -2.25 -41.59
CA ALA A 474 -6.55 -0.98 -40.93
C ALA A 474 -5.40 0.03 -41.03
N ILE A 475 -4.22 -0.36 -41.56
CA ILE A 475 -3.03 0.50 -41.64
C ILE A 475 -3.34 1.75 -42.49
N GLU A 476 -3.20 2.91 -41.87
CA GLU A 476 -3.27 4.23 -42.49
C GLU A 476 -1.88 4.77 -42.85
N VAL A 477 -0.85 4.39 -42.10
CA VAL A 477 0.53 4.88 -42.27
C VAL A 477 1.51 3.70 -42.28
N LEU A 478 2.17 3.49 -43.42
CA LEU A 478 3.19 2.45 -43.61
C LEU A 478 4.50 3.09 -44.08
N LYS A 479 5.54 3.08 -43.23
CA LYS A 479 6.85 3.66 -43.54
C LYS A 479 7.96 2.64 -43.33
N LEU A 480 8.59 2.21 -44.41
CA LEU A 480 9.53 1.08 -44.44
C LEU A 480 10.89 1.48 -44.99
N ARG A 481 11.95 0.98 -44.36
CA ARG A 481 13.28 0.89 -44.97
C ARG A 481 13.61 -0.59 -45.20
N MET A 482 13.55 -1.00 -46.45
CA MET A 482 13.78 -2.38 -46.89
C MET A 482 15.24 -2.57 -47.32
N SER A 483 15.68 -3.81 -47.45
CA SER A 483 16.93 -4.13 -48.14
C SER A 483 16.76 -4.02 -49.66
N HIS A 484 17.86 -3.84 -50.40
CA HIS A 484 17.81 -3.66 -51.86
C HIS A 484 17.41 -4.94 -52.62
N ASP A 485 17.59 -6.09 -51.99
CA ASP A 485 17.18 -7.43 -52.43
C ASP A 485 15.78 -7.85 -51.93
N SER A 486 15.09 -7.00 -51.16
CA SER A 486 13.76 -7.30 -50.62
C SER A 486 12.70 -7.49 -51.73
N PRO A 487 11.78 -8.47 -51.58
CA PRO A 487 10.73 -8.76 -52.55
C PRO A 487 9.63 -7.68 -52.58
N TYR A 488 8.69 -7.87 -53.52
CA TYR A 488 7.51 -7.01 -53.70
C TYR A 488 6.67 -6.87 -52.43
N ILE A 489 6.22 -5.64 -52.14
CA ILE A 489 5.33 -5.33 -51.01
C ILE A 489 3.92 -5.09 -51.55
N ASN A 490 3.05 -6.07 -51.35
CA ASN A 490 1.65 -5.98 -51.76
C ASN A 490 0.84 -5.16 -50.75
N VAL A 491 0.59 -3.88 -51.05
CA VAL A 491 -0.24 -2.97 -50.24
C VAL A 491 -1.69 -2.88 -50.71
N THR A 492 -2.11 -3.63 -51.73
CA THR A 492 -3.45 -3.50 -52.34
C THR A 492 -4.61 -3.83 -51.40
N ALA A 493 -4.35 -4.60 -50.33
CA ALA A 493 -5.31 -4.87 -49.25
C ALA A 493 -5.52 -3.67 -48.30
N LEU A 494 -4.54 -2.76 -48.18
CA LEU A 494 -4.56 -1.63 -47.25
C LEU A 494 -5.45 -0.48 -47.75
N ARG A 495 -6.76 -0.71 -47.84
CA ARG A 495 -7.73 0.27 -48.38
C ARG A 495 -7.83 1.56 -47.56
N ARG A 496 -7.28 1.58 -46.33
CA ARG A 496 -7.20 2.74 -45.43
C ARG A 496 -5.89 3.53 -45.52
N LEU A 497 -4.93 3.08 -46.33
CA LEU A 497 -3.60 3.68 -46.44
C LEU A 497 -3.67 5.13 -46.95
N LYS A 498 -3.18 6.07 -46.14
CA LYS A 498 -3.05 7.51 -46.39
C LYS A 498 -1.61 7.91 -46.70
N GLU A 499 -0.64 7.33 -45.98
CA GLU A 499 0.78 7.61 -46.20
C GLU A 499 1.56 6.32 -46.45
N LEU A 500 2.25 6.26 -47.60
CA LEU A 500 3.18 5.20 -47.95
C LEU A 500 4.59 5.76 -48.14
N TYR A 501 5.55 5.26 -47.38
CA TYR A 501 6.97 5.49 -47.60
C TYR A 501 7.72 4.17 -47.73
N ILE A 502 8.43 3.96 -48.83
CA ILE A 502 9.30 2.80 -49.06
C ILE A 502 10.67 3.31 -49.50
N LEU A 503 11.74 2.94 -48.80
CA LEU A 503 13.12 3.13 -49.25
C LEU A 503 13.86 1.80 -49.28
N GLY A 504 14.47 1.48 -50.41
CA GLY A 504 14.95 0.14 -50.73
C GLY A 504 13.81 -0.78 -51.20
N THR A 505 14.14 -1.72 -52.08
CA THR A 505 13.45 -2.97 -52.49
C THR A 505 14.01 -3.34 -53.88
N ALA A 506 13.88 -4.60 -54.30
CA ALA A 506 14.17 -5.03 -55.67
C ALA A 506 13.00 -4.75 -56.64
N THR A 507 11.85 -4.31 -56.12
CA THR A 507 10.57 -4.14 -56.82
C THR A 507 10.65 -3.33 -58.12
N SER A 508 10.30 -3.96 -59.25
CA SER A 508 10.16 -3.30 -60.56
C SER A 508 8.82 -2.59 -60.75
N SER A 509 7.75 -3.01 -60.06
CA SER A 509 6.41 -2.44 -60.21
C SER A 509 5.66 -2.33 -58.89
N GLN A 510 4.95 -1.22 -58.66
CA GLN A 510 4.07 -1.05 -57.49
C GLN A 510 2.62 -0.76 -57.92
N ASP A 511 1.68 -1.63 -57.54
CA ASP A 511 0.24 -1.34 -57.61
C ASP A 511 -0.21 -0.61 -56.34
N LEU A 512 -0.77 0.59 -56.53
CA LEU A 512 -1.43 1.44 -55.53
C LEU A 512 -2.90 1.75 -55.93
N SER A 513 -3.41 1.15 -57.02
CA SER A 513 -4.70 1.49 -57.64
C SER A 513 -5.92 1.29 -56.74
N LYS A 514 -5.77 0.51 -55.66
CA LYS A 514 -6.82 0.21 -54.67
C LYS A 514 -6.75 1.08 -53.42
N ASN A 515 -5.67 1.84 -53.24
CA ASN A 515 -5.41 2.66 -52.06
C ASN A 515 -5.98 4.07 -52.26
N LEU A 516 -7.30 4.16 -52.44
CA LEU A 516 -8.01 5.39 -52.84
C LEU A 516 -7.98 6.54 -51.81
N LEU A 517 -7.50 6.28 -50.59
CA LEU A 517 -7.33 7.27 -49.53
C LEU A 517 -5.90 7.79 -49.40
N LEU A 518 -4.98 7.41 -50.30
CA LEU A 518 -3.60 7.90 -50.27
C LEU A 518 -3.55 9.43 -50.41
N GLU A 519 -2.86 10.08 -49.49
CA GLU A 519 -2.57 11.51 -49.44
C GLU A 519 -1.13 11.79 -49.85
N SER A 520 -0.21 10.88 -49.51
CA SER A 520 1.24 11.01 -49.77
C SER A 520 1.89 9.66 -50.09
N VAL A 521 2.69 9.62 -51.16
CA VAL A 521 3.48 8.46 -51.59
C VAL A 521 4.94 8.87 -51.78
N SER A 522 5.86 8.09 -51.22
CA SER A 522 7.30 8.25 -51.39
C SER A 522 7.98 6.90 -51.59
N ILE A 523 8.48 6.62 -52.79
CA ILE A 523 9.14 5.35 -53.14
C ILE A 523 10.55 5.65 -53.66
N PHE A 524 11.57 5.06 -53.04
CA PHE A 524 12.97 5.22 -53.42
C PHE A 524 13.62 3.85 -53.65
N THR A 525 13.74 3.44 -54.92
CA THR A 525 14.40 2.18 -55.29
C THR A 525 15.29 2.38 -56.52
N GLN A 526 16.16 1.42 -56.82
CA GLN A 526 16.99 1.46 -58.02
C GLN A 526 16.32 0.80 -59.24
N THR A 527 15.17 0.15 -59.05
CA THR A 527 14.59 -0.81 -60.02
C THR A 527 13.15 -0.51 -60.44
N ILE A 528 12.39 0.29 -59.69
CA ILE A 528 10.98 0.55 -59.99
C ILE A 528 10.83 1.30 -61.31
N ASN A 529 10.13 0.70 -62.27
CA ASN A 529 9.95 1.24 -63.62
C ASN A 529 8.47 1.45 -63.98
N THR A 530 7.55 0.89 -63.18
CA THR A 530 6.09 0.99 -63.38
C THR A 530 5.40 1.28 -62.04
N ILE A 531 4.42 2.19 -62.03
CA ILE A 531 3.56 2.44 -60.87
C ILE A 531 2.12 2.63 -61.32
N ALA A 532 1.19 1.90 -60.70
CA ALA A 532 -0.25 2.08 -60.94
C ALA A 532 -0.82 2.93 -59.80
N LEU A 533 -1.11 4.20 -60.07
CA LEU A 533 -1.61 5.14 -59.06
C LEU A 533 -3.10 4.94 -58.76
N PRO A 534 -3.57 5.31 -57.55
CA PRO A 534 -5.00 5.42 -57.28
C PRO A 534 -5.56 6.62 -58.07
N LYS A 535 -6.63 6.40 -58.85
CA LYS A 535 -7.41 7.50 -59.44
C LYS A 535 -8.27 8.12 -58.34
N THR A 536 -7.70 9.10 -57.64
CA THR A 536 -8.28 9.73 -56.45
C THR A 536 -7.93 11.23 -56.37
N ASN A 537 -8.80 11.98 -55.70
CA ASN A 537 -8.62 13.39 -55.38
C ASN A 537 -7.95 13.62 -54.00
N THR A 538 -7.54 12.57 -53.28
CA THR A 538 -6.83 12.68 -51.99
C THR A 538 -5.32 12.84 -52.15
N LEU A 539 -4.72 12.32 -53.23
CA LEU A 539 -3.26 12.26 -53.39
C LEU A 539 -2.70 13.64 -53.75
N THR A 540 -1.99 14.25 -52.80
CA THR A 540 -1.40 15.60 -52.94
C THR A 540 0.11 15.58 -53.19
N SER A 541 0.79 14.51 -52.77
CA SER A 541 2.26 14.44 -52.81
C SER A 541 2.73 13.09 -53.35
N LEU A 542 3.41 13.11 -54.50
CA LEU A 542 4.01 11.93 -55.11
C LEU A 542 5.52 12.14 -55.30
N ARG A 543 6.33 11.25 -54.72
CA ARG A 543 7.77 11.17 -54.94
C ARG A 543 8.17 9.76 -55.34
N VAL A 544 8.79 9.60 -56.50
CA VAL A 544 9.36 8.32 -56.95
C VAL A 544 10.76 8.55 -57.47
N HIS A 545 11.75 7.87 -56.87
CA HIS A 545 13.08 7.70 -57.44
C HIS A 545 13.17 6.26 -57.92
N GLY A 546 13.48 6.06 -59.19
CA GLY A 546 13.41 4.77 -59.87
C GLY A 546 13.77 4.90 -61.36
N GLN A 547 13.49 3.89 -62.16
CA GLN A 547 13.72 3.88 -63.61
C GLN A 547 12.41 4.03 -64.41
N LEU A 548 11.50 4.90 -63.96
CA LEU A 548 10.20 5.10 -64.63
C LEU A 548 10.40 5.59 -66.06
N GLN A 549 9.79 4.90 -67.04
CA GLN A 549 9.83 5.33 -68.46
C GLN A 549 8.62 6.19 -68.85
N ASN A 550 7.51 6.01 -68.13
CA ASN A 550 6.27 6.78 -68.23
C ASN A 550 5.54 6.72 -66.88
N ILE A 551 4.49 7.52 -66.73
CA ILE A 551 3.59 7.48 -65.58
C ILE A 551 2.19 7.94 -66.01
N ASP A 552 1.14 7.21 -65.62
CA ASP A 552 -0.24 7.65 -65.80
C ASP A 552 -0.65 8.54 -64.61
N LEU A 553 -0.91 9.82 -64.88
CA LEU A 553 -1.41 10.80 -63.90
C LEU A 553 -2.91 11.11 -64.10
N ASP A 554 -3.59 10.42 -65.00
CA ASP A 554 -5.02 10.61 -65.25
C ASP A 554 -5.86 10.23 -64.02
N GLY A 555 -6.73 11.16 -63.60
CA GLY A 555 -7.52 11.01 -62.37
C GLY A 555 -6.78 11.33 -61.07
N VAL A 556 -5.52 11.81 -61.12
CA VAL A 556 -4.72 12.23 -59.96
C VAL A 556 -4.58 13.76 -59.93
N THR A 557 -5.72 14.47 -59.93
CA THR A 557 -5.79 15.92 -60.19
C THR A 557 -5.55 16.82 -58.97
N SER A 558 -5.29 16.23 -57.80
CA SER A 558 -5.04 16.96 -56.53
C SER A 558 -3.57 17.10 -56.16
N LEU A 559 -2.64 16.65 -57.02
CA LEU A 559 -1.20 16.78 -56.78
C LEU A 559 -0.79 18.25 -56.66
N THR A 560 -0.23 18.61 -55.51
CA THR A 560 0.49 19.88 -55.31
C THR A 560 2.01 19.69 -55.37
N ARG A 561 2.50 18.47 -55.15
CA ARG A 561 3.92 18.11 -55.20
C ARG A 561 4.17 16.85 -56.03
N LEU A 562 4.99 16.97 -57.07
CA LEU A 562 5.41 15.86 -57.91
C LEU A 562 6.95 15.84 -58.07
N TYR A 563 7.58 14.75 -57.65
CA TYR A 563 9.03 14.56 -57.75
C TYR A 563 9.34 13.20 -58.38
N LEU A 564 9.80 13.19 -59.63
CA LEU A 564 10.18 11.99 -60.38
C LEU A 564 11.65 12.04 -60.88
N PRO A 565 12.64 12.37 -60.03
CA PRO A 565 14.02 12.58 -60.49
C PRO A 565 14.78 11.27 -60.74
N ASN A 566 15.89 11.36 -61.49
CA ASN A 566 16.74 10.24 -61.87
C ASN A 566 15.95 9.07 -62.49
N SER A 567 14.90 9.41 -63.25
CA SER A 567 14.04 8.46 -63.97
C SER A 567 14.40 8.40 -65.45
N LYS A 568 13.69 7.59 -66.22
CA LYS A 568 13.91 7.40 -67.66
C LYS A 568 12.76 8.01 -68.49
N LEU A 569 12.12 9.06 -67.96
CA LEU A 569 10.99 9.72 -68.61
C LEU A 569 11.48 10.45 -69.86
N THR A 570 10.86 10.17 -71.00
CA THR A 570 11.06 10.89 -72.27
C THR A 570 9.97 11.93 -72.54
N GLN A 571 8.82 11.78 -71.88
CA GLN A 571 7.67 12.66 -71.91
C GLN A 571 6.87 12.53 -70.61
N ILE A 572 6.06 13.54 -70.29
CA ILE A 572 5.09 13.52 -69.19
C ILE A 572 3.92 14.46 -69.54
N ASP A 573 2.69 14.02 -69.28
CA ASP A 573 1.49 14.87 -69.39
C ASP A 573 1.14 15.42 -68.00
N LEU A 574 1.09 16.75 -67.88
CA LEU A 574 0.77 17.48 -66.65
C LEU A 574 -0.49 18.36 -66.79
N SER A 575 -1.21 18.24 -67.92
CA SER A 575 -2.33 19.10 -68.30
C SER A 575 -3.49 19.09 -67.29
N LYS A 576 -3.62 18.00 -66.51
CA LYS A 576 -4.68 17.82 -65.49
C LYS A 576 -4.21 18.10 -64.05
N GLN A 577 -2.92 18.40 -63.86
CA GLN A 577 -2.31 18.65 -62.56
C GLN A 577 -2.23 20.17 -62.27
N THR A 578 -3.36 20.87 -62.45
CA THR A 578 -3.43 22.34 -62.41
C THR A 578 -3.08 22.94 -61.04
N LYS A 579 -3.10 22.14 -59.98
CA LYS A 579 -2.76 22.51 -58.59
C LYS A 579 -1.27 22.31 -58.21
N LEU A 580 -0.38 22.02 -59.16
CA LEU A 580 1.02 21.78 -58.86
C LEU A 580 1.71 23.07 -58.37
N GLU A 581 2.14 23.05 -57.11
CA GLU A 581 2.97 24.07 -56.47
C GLU A 581 4.47 23.79 -56.65
N SER A 582 4.87 22.51 -56.68
CA SER A 582 6.27 22.10 -56.85
C SER A 582 6.44 20.86 -57.74
N LEU A 583 7.31 21.00 -58.74
CA LEU A 583 7.62 19.97 -59.73
C LEU A 583 9.14 19.74 -59.81
N GLY A 584 9.58 18.49 -59.63
CA GLY A 584 10.97 18.06 -59.83
C GLY A 584 11.07 16.87 -60.76
N LEU A 585 11.69 17.09 -61.93
CA LEU A 585 11.89 16.11 -63.01
C LEU A 585 13.38 16.00 -63.39
N GLN A 586 14.30 16.43 -62.52
CA GLN A 586 15.72 16.46 -62.85
C GLN A 586 16.30 15.07 -63.14
N ASP A 587 17.35 15.03 -63.96
CA ASP A 587 18.04 13.79 -64.37
C ASP A 587 17.08 12.81 -65.05
N ASN A 588 16.39 13.27 -66.11
CA ASN A 588 15.52 12.47 -66.98
C ASN A 588 15.96 12.63 -68.46
N ALA A 589 15.17 12.11 -69.39
CA ALA A 589 15.41 12.17 -70.84
C ALA A 589 14.36 13.02 -71.58
N LEU A 590 13.78 14.03 -70.92
CA LEU A 590 12.74 14.88 -71.50
C LEU A 590 13.32 15.78 -72.61
N ILE A 591 12.65 15.79 -73.77
CA ILE A 591 13.01 16.62 -74.94
C ILE A 591 12.13 17.88 -75.04
N SER A 592 10.94 17.82 -74.45
CA SER A 592 9.98 18.91 -74.30
C SER A 592 9.21 18.76 -72.99
N LEU A 593 8.76 19.86 -72.42
CA LEU A 593 7.90 19.89 -71.24
C LEU A 593 6.88 21.02 -71.39
N ASP A 594 5.60 20.70 -71.23
CA ASP A 594 4.51 21.68 -71.13
C ASP A 594 4.14 21.86 -69.66
N VAL A 595 4.22 23.11 -69.17
CA VAL A 595 3.80 23.53 -67.82
C VAL A 595 2.78 24.68 -67.87
N SER A 596 2.19 24.96 -69.04
CA SER A 596 1.25 26.06 -69.27
C SER A 596 0.01 26.01 -68.38
N ASN A 597 -0.47 24.80 -68.07
CA ASN A 597 -1.62 24.56 -67.21
C ASN A 597 -1.28 24.53 -65.70
N ASN A 598 0.00 24.55 -65.33
CA ASN A 598 0.48 24.45 -63.94
C ASN A 598 0.81 25.85 -63.39
N THR A 599 -0.15 26.77 -63.47
CA THR A 599 0.01 28.20 -63.14
C THR A 599 0.33 28.47 -61.67
N GLU A 600 0.03 27.53 -60.77
CA GLU A 600 0.32 27.59 -59.33
C GLU A 600 1.79 27.22 -58.98
N LEU A 601 2.63 26.87 -59.97
CA LEU A 601 4.02 26.48 -59.73
C LEU A 601 4.85 27.59 -59.07
N THR A 602 5.30 27.31 -57.84
CA THR A 602 6.24 28.14 -57.09
C THR A 602 7.68 27.63 -57.16
N SER A 603 7.86 26.33 -57.46
CA SER A 603 9.16 25.68 -57.56
C SER A 603 9.22 24.67 -58.72
N LEU A 604 10.15 24.90 -59.66
CA LEU A 604 10.37 24.03 -60.82
C LEU A 604 11.84 23.61 -60.89
N ASN A 605 12.10 22.29 -60.93
CA ASN A 605 13.42 21.73 -61.19
C ASN A 605 13.35 20.72 -62.34
N VAL A 606 13.99 21.03 -63.45
CA VAL A 606 14.07 20.17 -64.66
C VAL A 606 15.51 19.92 -65.10
N ALA A 607 16.48 20.19 -64.21
CA ALA A 607 17.90 20.11 -64.50
C ALA A 607 18.33 18.76 -65.14
N SER A 608 19.39 18.77 -65.94
CA SER A 608 19.93 17.59 -66.61
C SER A 608 18.93 16.88 -67.55
N ASN A 609 18.05 17.61 -68.25
CA ASN A 609 17.18 17.06 -69.30
C ASN A 609 17.59 17.60 -70.68
N PRO A 610 17.55 16.79 -71.76
CA PRO A 610 17.85 17.23 -73.13
C PRO A 610 16.71 18.05 -73.77
N LEU A 611 16.12 19.00 -73.03
CA LEU A 611 15.06 19.88 -73.52
C LEU A 611 15.56 20.71 -74.70
N THR A 612 14.72 20.89 -75.73
CA THR A 612 15.03 21.77 -76.86
C THR A 612 14.65 23.23 -76.60
N SER A 613 13.62 23.43 -75.78
CA SER A 613 13.13 24.71 -75.26
C SER A 613 12.18 24.41 -74.09
N ILE A 614 11.83 25.43 -73.31
CA ILE A 614 10.77 25.36 -72.30
C ILE A 614 10.02 26.70 -72.27
N ASP A 615 8.70 26.64 -72.40
CA ASP A 615 7.82 27.80 -72.17
C ASP A 615 7.38 27.81 -70.71
N ILE A 616 7.69 28.90 -70.01
CA ILE A 616 7.33 29.15 -68.61
C ILE A 616 6.50 30.44 -68.45
N SER A 617 5.96 30.98 -69.55
CA SER A 617 5.21 32.26 -69.61
C SER A 617 3.99 32.33 -68.69
N GLN A 618 3.42 31.17 -68.33
CA GLN A 618 2.25 31.08 -67.46
C GLN A 618 2.61 30.89 -65.97
N ASN A 619 3.87 30.62 -65.63
CA ASN A 619 4.30 30.23 -64.28
C ASN A 619 4.84 31.44 -63.49
N ASN A 620 4.09 32.55 -63.48
CA ASN A 620 4.47 33.81 -62.86
C ASN A 620 4.74 33.73 -61.33
N ALA A 621 4.23 32.68 -60.67
CA ALA A 621 4.40 32.43 -59.24
C ALA A 621 5.75 31.78 -58.86
N LEU A 622 6.63 31.48 -59.83
CA LEU A 622 7.92 30.82 -59.58
C LEU A 622 8.83 31.64 -58.68
N THR A 623 9.10 31.11 -57.49
CA THR A 623 10.08 31.64 -56.52
C THR A 623 11.43 30.91 -56.60
N GLY A 624 11.45 29.68 -57.13
CA GLY A 624 12.67 28.90 -57.34
C GLY A 624 12.65 28.13 -58.65
N LEU A 625 13.64 28.38 -59.51
CA LEU A 625 13.79 27.74 -60.82
C LEU A 625 15.18 27.10 -60.96
N ASN A 626 15.23 25.81 -61.27
CA ASN A 626 16.46 25.10 -61.64
C ASN A 626 16.29 24.42 -63.00
N ILE A 627 17.08 24.90 -63.96
CA ILE A 627 17.09 24.49 -65.37
C ILE A 627 18.53 24.20 -65.81
N ASN A 628 19.44 23.88 -64.89
CA ASN A 628 20.84 23.60 -65.20
C ASN A 628 20.97 22.50 -66.29
N ASN A 629 21.87 22.69 -67.25
CA ASN A 629 22.14 21.75 -68.34
C ASN A 629 20.87 21.27 -69.08
N SER A 630 19.90 22.17 -69.31
CA SER A 630 18.58 21.83 -69.87
C SER A 630 18.26 22.55 -71.19
N GLY A 631 19.23 22.59 -72.10
CA GLY A 631 19.09 23.10 -73.47
C GLY A 631 18.53 24.52 -73.60
N ASN A 632 19.03 25.42 -72.74
CA ASN A 632 18.44 26.70 -72.38
C ASN A 632 18.50 27.82 -73.44
N ALA A 633 18.48 27.50 -74.74
CA ALA A 633 18.54 28.51 -75.79
C ALA A 633 17.22 29.32 -75.86
N ASN A 634 17.33 30.64 -75.64
CA ASN A 634 16.23 31.62 -75.76
C ASN A 634 15.04 31.45 -74.79
N ILE A 635 15.29 31.10 -73.52
CA ILE A 635 14.26 31.16 -72.47
C ILE A 635 13.99 32.63 -72.11
N ASP A 636 12.73 33.05 -72.14
CA ASP A 636 12.30 34.32 -71.56
C ASP A 636 12.08 34.14 -70.05
N PHE A 637 12.75 34.99 -69.27
CA PHE A 637 12.60 35.05 -67.81
C PHE A 637 11.80 36.30 -67.38
N SER A 638 11.56 37.26 -68.26
CA SER A 638 11.23 38.65 -67.93
C SER A 638 9.96 38.82 -67.08
N HIS A 639 9.03 37.88 -67.14
CA HIS A 639 7.78 37.85 -66.36
C HIS A 639 7.95 37.30 -64.92
N LEU A 640 9.05 36.61 -64.60
CA LEU A 640 9.26 35.90 -63.34
C LEU A 640 9.74 36.82 -62.20
N SER A 641 8.90 37.79 -61.84
CA SER A 641 9.19 38.82 -60.82
C SER A 641 9.28 38.29 -59.37
N GLU A 642 8.77 37.08 -59.11
CA GLU A 642 8.78 36.44 -57.80
C GLU A 642 10.05 35.60 -57.52
N LEU A 643 10.98 35.49 -58.48
CA LEU A 643 12.18 34.65 -58.32
C LEU A 643 13.07 35.11 -57.17
N THR A 644 13.32 34.17 -56.24
CA THR A 644 14.27 34.31 -55.12
C THR A 644 15.52 33.46 -55.32
N SER A 645 15.44 32.40 -56.14
CA SER A 645 16.55 31.52 -56.50
C SER A 645 16.45 31.09 -57.96
N LEU A 646 17.51 31.35 -58.73
CA LEU A 646 17.66 30.87 -60.11
C LEU A 646 18.94 30.06 -60.25
N SER A 647 18.83 28.89 -60.89
CA SER A 647 19.96 28.13 -61.39
C SER A 647 19.72 27.80 -62.86
N ALA A 648 20.52 28.43 -63.73
CA ALA A 648 20.49 28.28 -65.18
C ALA A 648 21.91 28.07 -65.73
N ALA A 649 22.73 27.32 -64.99
CA ALA A 649 24.06 26.95 -65.43
C ALA A 649 23.97 26.02 -66.65
N SER A 650 24.41 26.50 -67.81
CA SER A 650 24.23 25.86 -69.11
C SER A 650 25.29 26.38 -70.08
N LYS A 651 25.48 25.76 -71.25
CA LYS A 651 26.47 26.26 -72.23
C LYS A 651 25.90 27.28 -73.22
N ASN A 652 24.71 27.82 -72.97
CA ASN A 652 23.87 28.44 -74.00
C ASN A 652 23.42 29.90 -73.77
N LEU A 653 23.41 30.45 -72.54
CA LEU A 653 22.97 31.85 -72.33
C LEU A 653 24.11 32.81 -72.67
N SER A 654 23.92 33.63 -73.70
CA SER A 654 24.84 34.73 -74.06
C SER A 654 24.57 36.03 -73.30
N SER A 655 23.40 36.17 -72.66
CA SER A 655 23.03 37.30 -71.80
C SER A 655 21.98 36.89 -70.76
N PHE A 656 21.87 37.67 -69.68
CA PHE A 656 20.81 37.55 -68.68
C PHE A 656 20.47 38.93 -68.12
N ASN A 657 19.18 39.27 -68.02
CA ASN A 657 18.71 40.57 -67.56
C ASN A 657 18.10 40.44 -66.15
N VAL A 658 18.78 40.99 -65.14
CA VAL A 658 18.36 40.90 -63.73
C VAL A 658 17.22 41.86 -63.34
N ASN A 659 16.88 42.83 -64.18
CA ASN A 659 16.12 44.02 -63.74
C ASN A 659 14.71 43.72 -63.21
N ASN A 660 14.06 42.66 -63.71
CA ASN A 660 12.73 42.25 -63.26
C ASN A 660 12.78 41.31 -62.04
N HIS A 661 13.97 40.93 -61.58
CA HIS A 661 14.20 39.87 -60.59
C HIS A 661 14.72 40.40 -59.24
N ILE A 662 14.23 41.56 -58.80
CA ILE A 662 14.66 42.29 -57.59
C ILE A 662 14.58 41.48 -56.27
N LYS A 663 13.92 40.32 -56.28
CA LYS A 663 13.80 39.38 -55.15
C LYS A 663 14.90 38.30 -55.11
N LEU A 664 15.78 38.23 -56.12
CA LEU A 664 16.84 37.22 -56.18
C LEU A 664 17.81 37.33 -55.01
N THR A 665 17.99 36.20 -54.33
CA THR A 665 18.99 36.00 -53.27
C THR A 665 20.04 34.96 -53.65
N SER A 666 19.75 34.10 -54.62
CA SER A 666 20.67 33.09 -55.15
C SER A 666 20.61 33.07 -56.67
N LEU A 667 21.76 33.27 -57.33
CA LEU A 667 21.88 33.27 -58.78
C LEU A 667 23.06 32.39 -59.20
N ASP A 668 22.78 31.35 -60.00
CA ASP A 668 23.79 30.50 -60.63
C ASP A 668 23.62 30.53 -62.15
N LEU A 669 24.59 31.15 -62.83
CA LEU A 669 24.70 31.25 -64.27
C LEU A 669 26.04 30.67 -64.77
N SER A 670 26.63 29.73 -64.01
CA SER A 670 27.90 29.08 -64.37
C SER A 670 27.83 28.39 -65.75
N ASP A 671 28.98 28.12 -66.36
CA ASP A 671 29.16 27.44 -67.65
C ASP A 671 28.61 28.19 -68.89
N ASN A 672 27.97 29.36 -68.72
CA ASN A 672 27.37 30.15 -69.79
C ASN A 672 28.39 31.09 -70.48
N PRO A 673 28.28 31.35 -71.80
CA PRO A 673 29.14 32.28 -72.55
C PRO A 673 28.82 33.78 -72.29
N LEU A 674 28.65 34.16 -71.02
CA LEU A 674 28.41 35.55 -70.59
C LEU A 674 29.71 36.36 -70.61
N THR A 675 29.78 37.38 -71.47
CA THR A 675 30.91 38.34 -71.53
C THR A 675 30.72 39.58 -70.64
N SER A 676 29.47 39.85 -70.24
CA SER A 676 29.12 40.90 -69.27
C SER A 676 27.85 40.53 -68.52
N ILE A 677 27.67 41.08 -67.32
CA ILE A 677 26.45 41.00 -66.53
C ILE A 677 26.28 42.26 -65.68
N ASP A 678 25.10 42.87 -65.72
CA ASP A 678 24.70 43.90 -64.77
C ASP A 678 23.97 43.22 -63.61
N LEU A 679 24.36 43.54 -62.37
CA LEU A 679 23.79 42.99 -61.14
C LEU A 679 23.10 44.07 -60.29
N SER A 680 23.09 45.32 -60.75
CA SER A 680 22.70 46.50 -59.96
C SER A 680 21.31 46.41 -59.33
N ALA A 681 20.33 45.84 -60.04
CA ALA A 681 18.95 45.67 -59.54
C ALA A 681 18.80 44.65 -58.40
N ILE A 682 19.73 43.70 -58.25
CA ILE A 682 19.65 42.61 -57.25
C ILE A 682 20.74 42.69 -56.17
N ILE A 683 21.75 43.54 -56.37
CA ILE A 683 22.97 43.55 -55.56
C ILE A 683 22.74 43.63 -54.03
N PRO A 684 21.77 44.38 -53.46
CA PRO A 684 21.61 44.46 -52.01
C PRO A 684 21.05 43.18 -51.38
N GLN A 685 20.32 42.35 -52.13
CA GLN A 685 19.64 41.15 -51.64
C GLN A 685 20.44 39.86 -51.87
N LEU A 686 21.41 39.91 -52.79
CA LEU A 686 22.16 38.75 -53.25
C LEU A 686 23.01 38.13 -52.11
N ARG A 687 22.82 36.82 -51.89
CA ARG A 687 23.50 36.01 -50.87
C ARG A 687 24.44 34.96 -51.47
N ALA A 688 24.10 34.42 -52.63
CA ALA A 688 24.94 33.49 -53.37
C ALA A 688 24.98 33.90 -54.85
N LEU A 689 26.18 34.05 -55.40
CA LEU A 689 26.43 34.31 -56.81
C LEU A 689 27.41 33.27 -57.35
N LYS A 690 27.04 32.62 -58.45
CA LYS A 690 27.88 31.64 -59.14
C LYS A 690 27.93 31.93 -60.65
N LEU A 691 29.15 32.10 -61.12
CA LEU A 691 29.55 32.55 -62.47
C LEU A 691 30.81 31.78 -62.93
N ASN A 692 30.99 30.54 -62.47
CA ASN A 692 32.17 29.75 -62.87
C ASN A 692 32.11 29.45 -64.38
N ASN A 693 33.25 29.27 -65.06
CA ASN A 693 33.30 29.03 -66.51
C ASN A 693 32.58 30.12 -67.35
N THR A 694 32.49 31.37 -66.87
CA THR A 694 31.95 32.50 -67.65
C THR A 694 33.08 33.39 -68.17
N PRO A 695 33.10 33.79 -69.47
CA PRO A 695 34.16 34.62 -70.06
C PRO A 695 34.02 36.12 -69.71
N LEU A 696 33.75 36.42 -68.43
CA LEU A 696 33.70 37.78 -67.90
C LEU A 696 35.14 38.33 -67.76
N SER A 697 35.37 39.56 -68.22
CA SER A 697 36.65 40.28 -68.01
C SER A 697 36.72 41.01 -66.67
N SER A 698 35.56 41.42 -66.13
CA SER A 698 35.42 42.19 -64.90
C SER A 698 34.13 41.86 -64.17
N LEU A 699 34.15 41.86 -62.84
CA LEU A 699 32.96 41.68 -61.99
C LEU A 699 32.95 42.70 -60.84
N ASP A 700 31.84 43.43 -60.70
CA ASP A 700 31.61 44.34 -59.56
C ASP A 700 30.46 43.81 -58.68
N VAL A 701 30.77 43.56 -57.42
CA VAL A 701 29.81 43.19 -56.37
C VAL A 701 29.94 44.10 -55.12
N SER A 702 30.48 45.31 -55.27
CA SER A 702 30.70 46.30 -54.20
C SER A 702 29.46 46.56 -53.32
N GLY A 703 28.28 46.59 -53.93
CA GLY A 703 26.98 46.76 -53.25
C GLY A 703 26.47 45.51 -52.48
N ALA A 704 27.09 44.34 -52.65
CA ALA A 704 26.55 43.06 -52.21
C ALA A 704 26.81 42.75 -50.72
N SER A 705 26.34 43.62 -49.84
CA SER A 705 26.55 43.51 -48.39
C SER A 705 26.03 42.21 -47.75
N ASN A 706 25.05 41.54 -48.37
CA ASN A 706 24.50 40.26 -47.93
C ASN A 706 25.19 39.03 -48.59
N LEU A 707 26.19 39.23 -49.46
CA LEU A 707 26.83 38.16 -50.21
C LEU A 707 27.64 37.27 -49.27
N TYR A 708 27.22 36.02 -49.14
CA TYR A 708 27.86 34.98 -48.32
C TYR A 708 28.78 34.07 -49.17
N GLN A 709 28.38 33.78 -50.41
CA GLN A 709 29.10 32.92 -51.33
C GLN A 709 29.28 33.60 -52.69
N LEU A 710 30.52 33.64 -53.18
CA LEU A 710 30.88 34.12 -54.52
C LEU A 710 31.77 33.09 -55.22
N HIS A 711 31.26 32.47 -56.30
CA HIS A 711 32.03 31.59 -57.17
C HIS A 711 32.10 32.20 -58.57
N ALA A 712 33.32 32.41 -59.08
CA ALA A 712 33.61 32.95 -60.40
C ALA A 712 34.98 32.43 -60.89
N SER A 713 35.25 31.15 -60.67
CA SER A 713 36.45 30.48 -61.18
C SER A 713 36.40 30.29 -62.70
N THR A 714 37.54 29.98 -63.31
CA THR A 714 37.72 29.56 -64.72
C THR A 714 37.22 30.57 -65.78
N GLY A 715 37.18 31.85 -65.42
CA GLY A 715 36.83 32.95 -66.31
C GLY A 715 38.05 33.64 -66.93
N GLN A 716 37.83 34.86 -67.43
CA GLN A 716 38.88 35.75 -67.92
C GLN A 716 38.99 37.00 -67.04
N LEU A 717 38.62 36.89 -65.75
CA LEU A 717 38.54 38.04 -64.86
C LEU A 717 39.93 38.62 -64.64
N SER A 718 40.12 39.89 -65.02
CA SER A 718 41.30 40.70 -64.68
C SER A 718 40.98 41.74 -63.61
N SER A 719 39.69 41.99 -63.35
CA SER A 719 39.23 42.92 -62.32
C SER A 719 38.07 42.33 -61.52
N LEU A 720 38.17 42.39 -60.19
CA LEU A 720 37.12 41.95 -59.26
C LEU A 720 36.97 42.98 -58.14
N THR A 721 35.81 43.62 -58.06
CA THR A 721 35.45 44.52 -56.96
C THR A 721 34.57 43.76 -55.97
N LEU A 722 35.13 43.40 -54.82
CA LEU A 722 34.43 42.68 -53.74
C LEU A 722 33.52 43.61 -52.91
N PRO A 723 32.57 43.08 -52.10
CA PRO A 723 31.60 43.89 -51.37
C PRO A 723 32.23 44.75 -50.27
N ASN A 724 31.55 45.80 -49.80
CA ASN A 724 32.06 46.65 -48.71
C ASN A 724 32.34 45.90 -47.39
N GLU A 725 33.13 46.51 -46.50
CA GLU A 725 33.67 45.93 -45.25
C GLU A 725 32.63 45.32 -44.27
N LYS A 726 31.34 45.65 -44.39
CA LYS A 726 30.27 45.06 -43.57
C LYS A 726 29.75 43.71 -44.10
N SER A 727 30.36 43.20 -45.17
CA SER A 727 29.96 41.98 -45.85
C SER A 727 29.96 40.73 -44.96
N VAL A 728 29.08 39.79 -45.30
CA VAL A 728 28.97 38.47 -44.67
C VAL A 728 29.73 37.37 -45.42
N LEU A 729 30.57 37.75 -46.40
CA LEU A 729 31.30 36.85 -47.28
C LEU A 729 32.10 35.79 -46.51
N SER A 730 31.87 34.52 -46.87
CA SER A 730 32.43 33.36 -46.18
C SER A 730 33.09 32.35 -47.13
N ASP A 731 32.60 32.21 -48.37
CA ASP A 731 33.15 31.29 -49.37
C ASP A 731 33.43 32.04 -50.68
N LEU A 732 34.71 32.18 -51.02
CA LEU A 732 35.19 32.89 -52.21
C LEU A 732 35.95 31.93 -53.12
N ARG A 733 35.53 31.80 -54.38
CA ARG A 733 36.19 31.01 -55.42
C ARG A 733 36.37 31.82 -56.69
N VAL A 734 37.62 32.05 -57.07
CA VAL A 734 38.06 32.89 -58.21
C VAL A 734 39.29 32.29 -58.89
N SER A 735 39.49 30.97 -58.76
CA SER A 735 40.62 30.24 -59.34
C SER A 735 40.60 30.31 -60.88
N PHE A 736 41.73 30.18 -61.56
CA PHE A 736 41.85 30.15 -63.04
C PHE A 736 41.26 31.41 -63.68
N ASN A 737 41.83 32.56 -63.31
CA ASN A 737 41.52 33.88 -63.83
C ASN A 737 42.85 34.64 -64.07
N THR A 738 42.80 35.95 -64.26
CA THR A 738 43.97 36.82 -64.50
C THR A 738 44.10 37.91 -63.43
N LEU A 739 43.65 37.65 -62.20
CA LEU A 739 43.68 38.62 -61.11
C LEU A 739 45.11 38.83 -60.60
N SER A 740 45.55 40.08 -60.49
CA SER A 740 46.86 40.46 -59.93
C SER A 740 46.82 40.87 -58.45
N ASP A 741 45.63 41.14 -57.91
CA ASP A 741 45.39 41.49 -56.50
C ASP A 741 44.07 40.84 -56.01
N LEU A 742 43.96 40.64 -54.70
CA LEU A 742 42.79 40.03 -54.05
C LEU A 742 42.61 40.62 -52.63
N PRO A 743 41.88 41.74 -52.46
CA PRO A 743 41.79 42.48 -51.20
C PRO A 743 40.85 41.82 -50.18
N VAL A 744 41.25 40.67 -49.62
CA VAL A 744 40.42 39.86 -48.70
C VAL A 744 40.54 40.20 -47.21
N ALA A 745 41.53 40.99 -46.81
CA ALA A 745 41.81 41.30 -45.41
C ALA A 745 40.64 41.97 -44.65
N GLN A 746 39.66 42.54 -45.34
CA GLN A 746 38.48 43.17 -44.72
C GLN A 746 37.32 42.20 -44.41
N TYR A 747 37.43 40.90 -44.70
CA TYR A 747 36.35 39.91 -44.51
C TYR A 747 36.65 38.86 -43.44
N PRO A 748 36.65 39.18 -42.13
CA PRO A 748 37.04 38.25 -41.05
C PRO A 748 36.14 37.00 -40.90
N ARG A 749 35.06 36.90 -41.69
CA ARG A 749 34.15 35.74 -41.77
C ARG A 749 34.52 34.74 -42.89
N LEU A 750 35.53 35.03 -43.70
CA LEU A 750 36.03 34.09 -44.72
C LEU A 750 36.44 32.77 -44.06
N TRP A 751 35.84 31.70 -44.58
CA TRP A 751 36.04 30.31 -44.20
C TRP A 751 36.84 29.56 -45.27
N SER A 752 36.60 29.90 -46.54
CA SER A 752 37.31 29.34 -47.70
C SER A 752 37.70 30.42 -48.70
N ILE A 753 38.94 30.35 -49.18
CA ILE A 753 39.45 31.10 -50.32
C ILE A 753 40.05 30.10 -51.32
N TYR A 754 39.53 30.13 -52.55
CA TYR A 754 40.10 29.44 -53.70
C TYR A 754 40.43 30.48 -54.77
N ALA A 755 41.72 30.67 -55.06
CA ALA A 755 42.23 31.63 -56.04
C ALA A 755 43.48 31.09 -56.78
N ALA A 756 43.60 29.77 -56.91
CA ALA A 756 44.70 29.13 -57.62
C ALA A 756 44.68 29.48 -59.12
N GLY A 757 45.79 29.46 -59.85
CA GLY A 757 45.82 29.81 -61.28
C GLY A 757 45.47 31.27 -61.53
N ASN A 758 46.22 32.21 -60.93
CA ASN A 758 46.05 33.65 -61.09
C ASN A 758 47.43 34.34 -61.20
N GLN A 759 47.46 35.67 -61.18
CA GLN A 759 48.69 36.48 -61.27
C GLN A 759 49.01 37.16 -59.92
N LEU A 760 48.54 36.60 -58.79
CA LEU A 760 48.69 37.19 -57.47
C LEU A 760 50.15 37.14 -57.02
N THR A 761 50.69 38.29 -56.59
CA THR A 761 52.06 38.38 -56.04
C THR A 761 52.10 38.27 -54.50
N GLY A 762 50.94 38.35 -53.86
CA GLY A 762 50.74 38.17 -52.42
C GLY A 762 49.26 38.31 -52.07
N VAL A 763 48.85 37.78 -50.91
CA VAL A 763 47.47 37.89 -50.40
C VAL A 763 47.50 38.13 -48.89
N ASN A 764 46.97 39.26 -48.42
CA ASN A 764 46.90 39.56 -46.99
C ASN A 764 45.71 38.84 -46.35
N ILE A 765 46.00 37.79 -45.57
CA ILE A 765 45.02 36.99 -44.83
C ILE A 765 45.13 37.14 -43.30
N SER A 766 45.96 38.07 -42.81
CA SER A 766 46.35 38.19 -41.39
C SER A 766 45.18 38.38 -40.41
N THR A 767 44.07 38.94 -40.88
CA THR A 767 42.82 39.16 -40.13
C THR A 767 41.87 37.96 -40.15
N LEU A 768 42.09 36.98 -41.02
CA LEU A 768 41.15 35.91 -41.36
C LEU A 768 41.22 34.73 -40.38
N THR A 769 40.99 35.00 -39.10
CA THR A 769 41.10 34.02 -38.00
C THR A 769 40.12 32.84 -38.10
N GLN A 770 39.08 32.95 -38.94
CA GLN A 770 38.08 31.90 -39.17
C GLN A 770 38.40 30.99 -40.37
N LEU A 771 39.41 31.34 -41.16
CA LEU A 771 39.76 30.66 -42.41
C LEU A 771 40.15 29.19 -42.14
N ARG A 772 39.62 28.29 -42.96
CA ARG A 772 39.82 26.83 -42.83
C ARG A 772 40.37 26.16 -44.07
N ALA A 773 40.13 26.72 -45.25
CA ALA A 773 40.68 26.26 -46.52
C ALA A 773 41.27 27.45 -47.29
N LEU A 774 42.51 27.30 -47.74
CA LEU A 774 43.23 28.30 -48.51
C LEU A 774 43.90 27.64 -49.71
N HIS A 775 43.51 28.04 -50.92
CA HIS A 775 44.10 27.55 -52.17
C HIS A 775 44.59 28.75 -53.00
N LEU A 776 45.90 28.91 -53.10
CA LEU A 776 46.61 29.95 -53.87
C LEU A 776 47.68 29.34 -54.79
N GLY A 777 47.60 28.05 -55.14
CA GLY A 777 48.55 27.39 -56.03
C GLY A 777 48.61 28.03 -57.43
N ASP A 778 49.67 27.80 -58.20
CA ASP A 778 49.85 28.36 -59.56
C ASP A 778 49.62 29.89 -59.61
N ASN A 779 50.54 30.63 -58.99
CA ASN A 779 50.49 32.08 -58.82
C ASN A 779 51.93 32.65 -58.73
N ALA A 780 52.07 33.97 -58.55
CA ALA A 780 53.36 34.65 -58.43
C ALA A 780 53.74 34.99 -56.98
N ILE A 781 53.19 34.29 -55.98
CA ILE A 781 53.39 34.60 -54.56
C ILE A 781 54.80 34.19 -54.10
N SER A 782 55.57 35.16 -53.61
CA SER A 782 56.88 34.90 -53.01
C SER A 782 56.84 34.79 -51.48
N ASP A 783 55.91 35.50 -50.82
CA ASP A 783 55.74 35.46 -49.37
C ASP A 783 54.27 35.41 -48.94
N LEU A 784 54.01 34.71 -47.83
CA LEU A 784 52.69 34.42 -47.30
C LEU A 784 52.77 34.15 -45.79
N ASP A 785 52.26 35.08 -44.99
CA ASP A 785 52.06 34.89 -43.56
C ASP A 785 50.71 34.19 -43.27
N ILE A 786 50.77 33.03 -42.63
CA ILE A 786 49.60 32.26 -42.17
C ILE A 786 49.50 32.17 -40.63
N SER A 787 50.36 32.88 -39.89
CA SER A 787 50.57 32.71 -38.45
C SER A 787 49.30 32.99 -37.60
N ASN A 788 48.47 33.95 -38.02
CA ASN A 788 47.21 34.29 -37.36
C ASN A 788 46.05 33.35 -37.72
N ASN A 789 46.22 32.47 -38.71
CA ASN A 789 45.16 31.63 -39.28
C ASN A 789 45.13 30.23 -38.63
N SER A 790 45.07 30.18 -37.29
CA SER A 790 45.12 28.96 -36.46
C SER A 790 44.02 27.91 -36.71
N ARG A 791 43.07 28.16 -37.61
CA ARG A 791 41.96 27.26 -37.97
C ARG A 791 42.09 26.60 -39.36
N LEU A 792 43.18 26.87 -40.10
CA LEU A 792 43.44 26.22 -41.39
C LEU A 792 43.53 24.70 -41.22
N GLY A 793 42.54 24.02 -41.78
CA GLY A 793 42.53 22.57 -41.95
C GLY A 793 43.13 22.12 -43.28
N CYS A 794 43.39 23.08 -44.17
CA CYS A 794 43.78 22.85 -45.55
C CYS A 794 44.54 24.08 -46.09
N VAL A 795 45.74 23.88 -46.65
CA VAL A 795 46.54 24.92 -47.30
C VAL A 795 47.18 24.39 -48.59
N SER A 796 46.98 25.06 -49.72
CA SER A 796 47.50 24.65 -51.02
C SER A 796 48.11 25.85 -51.75
N VAL A 797 49.44 25.86 -51.89
CA VAL A 797 50.24 26.99 -52.42
C VAL A 797 51.38 26.49 -53.34
N TYR A 798 51.13 25.38 -54.04
CA TYR A 798 52.06 24.80 -55.03
C TYR A 798 52.34 25.76 -56.19
N ASP A 799 53.39 25.50 -56.98
CA ASP A 799 53.75 26.28 -58.18
C ASP A 799 53.72 27.80 -57.97
N ASN A 800 54.31 28.23 -56.85
CA ASN A 800 54.55 29.62 -56.49
C ASN A 800 56.05 29.83 -56.20
N PRO A 801 56.63 31.02 -56.49
CA PRO A 801 58.03 31.36 -56.24
C PRO A 801 58.36 31.63 -54.75
N LEU A 802 57.86 30.77 -53.84
CA LEU A 802 57.95 30.94 -52.38
C LEU A 802 59.39 31.01 -51.88
N THR A 803 59.69 32.00 -51.04
CA THR A 803 60.98 32.08 -50.34
C THR A 803 61.16 30.92 -49.35
N GLN A 804 62.42 30.67 -48.93
CA GLN A 804 62.67 29.66 -47.90
C GLN A 804 62.00 30.01 -46.57
N SER A 805 62.00 31.29 -46.17
CA SER A 805 61.33 31.75 -44.93
C SER A 805 59.83 31.44 -44.93
N THR A 806 59.19 31.54 -46.10
CA THR A 806 57.77 31.21 -46.26
C THR A 806 57.54 29.69 -46.17
N LYS A 807 58.43 28.87 -46.75
CA LYS A 807 58.39 27.40 -46.62
C LYS A 807 58.59 26.95 -45.17
N ASP A 808 59.58 27.52 -44.47
CA ASP A 808 59.84 27.25 -43.05
C ASP A 808 58.61 27.59 -42.17
N THR A 809 57.87 28.65 -42.53
CA THR A 809 56.62 29.06 -41.87
C THR A 809 55.48 28.05 -42.11
N LEU A 810 55.35 27.55 -43.34
CA LEU A 810 54.39 26.51 -43.71
C LEU A 810 54.68 25.17 -42.99
N ASP A 811 55.95 24.74 -42.97
CA ASP A 811 56.38 23.52 -42.28
C ASP A 811 56.18 23.61 -40.77
N LYS A 812 56.50 24.78 -40.17
CA LYS A 812 56.21 25.04 -38.76
C LYS A 812 54.72 24.89 -38.46
N TYR A 813 53.86 25.55 -39.25
CA TYR A 813 52.41 25.42 -39.11
C TYR A 813 51.95 23.96 -39.22
N ALA A 814 52.55 23.20 -40.14
CA ALA A 814 52.25 21.79 -40.34
C ALA A 814 52.57 20.92 -39.11
N SER A 815 53.67 21.23 -38.41
CA SER A 815 54.06 20.52 -37.20
C SER A 815 53.25 20.90 -35.95
N GLU A 816 52.72 22.13 -35.89
CA GLU A 816 52.06 22.68 -34.70
C GLU A 816 50.52 22.61 -34.75
N SER A 817 49.90 22.59 -35.93
CA SER A 817 48.44 22.67 -36.08
C SER A 817 47.71 21.35 -35.84
N ARG A 818 46.78 21.35 -34.88
CA ARG A 818 45.87 20.21 -34.60
C ARG A 818 44.66 20.13 -35.52
N TYR A 819 44.45 21.13 -36.38
CA TYR A 819 43.30 21.19 -37.28
C TYR A 819 43.66 20.81 -38.72
N LEU A 820 44.95 20.91 -39.06
CA LEU A 820 45.48 20.65 -40.39
C LEU A 820 45.26 19.19 -40.81
N ARG A 821 44.77 19.00 -42.03
CA ARG A 821 44.61 17.69 -42.68
C ARG A 821 45.53 17.54 -43.89
N SER A 822 45.82 18.66 -44.58
CA SER A 822 46.71 18.70 -45.73
C SER A 822 47.34 20.08 -45.89
N ILE A 823 48.64 20.08 -46.21
CA ILE A 823 49.40 21.26 -46.65
C ILE A 823 50.22 20.85 -47.88
N THR A 824 50.32 21.71 -48.89
CA THR A 824 51.03 21.37 -50.14
C THR A 824 51.61 22.61 -50.79
N TYR A 825 52.93 22.59 -51.02
CA TYR A 825 53.67 23.68 -51.68
C TYR A 825 54.73 23.21 -52.71
N THR A 826 54.82 21.90 -52.97
CA THR A 826 55.87 21.30 -53.82
C THR A 826 55.38 20.78 -55.18
N GLN A 827 54.18 20.19 -55.24
CA GLN A 827 53.51 19.74 -56.48
C GLN A 827 52.03 19.45 -56.20
N ALA A 828 51.16 19.61 -57.20
CA ALA A 828 49.78 19.17 -57.11
C ALA A 828 49.70 17.62 -57.13
N THR A 829 49.03 17.03 -56.15
CA THR A 829 48.75 15.57 -56.10
C THR A 829 47.25 15.31 -56.12
N SER A 830 46.85 14.14 -56.63
CA SER A 830 45.44 13.70 -56.66
C SER A 830 44.94 13.21 -55.29
N GLU A 831 45.82 12.69 -54.43
CA GLU A 831 45.45 12.09 -53.14
C GLU A 831 45.54 13.04 -51.94
N GLY A 832 46.12 14.23 -52.11
CA GLY A 832 46.33 15.22 -51.03
C GLY A 832 45.29 16.34 -50.94
N GLN A 833 44.26 16.35 -51.80
CA GLN A 833 43.40 17.52 -51.96
C GLN A 833 42.39 17.71 -50.82
N CYS A 834 42.79 18.51 -49.82
CA CYS A 834 42.17 19.82 -49.61
C CYS A 834 40.89 20.02 -50.47
N GLY A 835 39.70 19.94 -49.86
CA GLY A 835 38.42 19.70 -50.53
C GLY A 835 38.30 20.24 -51.96
N TYR A 836 38.31 19.32 -52.92
CA TYR A 836 38.31 19.52 -54.37
C TYR A 836 37.42 20.70 -54.82
N ASP A 837 38.01 21.63 -55.58
CA ASP A 837 37.24 22.62 -56.35
C ASP A 837 36.82 21.92 -57.65
N PRO A 838 35.52 21.72 -57.95
CA PRO A 838 35.12 21.04 -59.18
C PRO A 838 35.49 21.80 -60.46
N TYR A 839 35.99 23.03 -60.31
CA TYR A 839 36.52 23.88 -61.38
C TYR A 839 38.06 24.01 -61.35
N THR A 840 38.79 23.29 -60.47
CA THR A 840 40.23 23.05 -60.72
C THR A 840 40.36 22.12 -61.92
N PRO A 841 41.04 22.52 -63.02
CA PRO A 841 41.50 21.57 -64.02
C PRO A 841 42.35 20.52 -63.30
N THR A 842 42.01 19.24 -63.45
CA THR A 842 42.91 18.16 -63.06
C THR A 842 44.12 18.18 -63.99
N PRO A 843 45.36 18.11 -63.48
CA PRO A 843 46.58 18.01 -64.30
C PRO A 843 46.56 16.83 -65.28
#